data_AF-A0A564TU32-F1
#
_entry.id   AF-A0A564TU32-F1
#
_cell.length_a   1.000
_cell.length_b   1.000
_cell.length_c   1.000
_cell.angle_alpha   90.00
_cell.angle_beta   90.00
_cell.angle_gamma   90.00
#
_symmetry.space_group_name_H-M   'P 1'
#
loop_
_entity.id
_entity.type
_entity.pdbx_description
1 polymer ?
#
loop_
_entity_poly.entity_id
_entity_poly.type
_entity_poly.pdbx_seq_one_letter_code
_entity_poly.pdbx_strand_id
1 'polypeptide(L)'
;MIEMRYELAIERIENIKGENTVSEKYRDYFRTLADFALLVDKLKEKIENGEYYKFSIEELECWNTHLYDDVLGEHYKTSYANPAFATEKFGIEYGRLLSFLYTELRGVIPYAFEKKTEYLDILFELFIEVYNQFEEENEPEYEHVRQTIYWYASDYCDVFLADRIKEQIDPEDNFAADLIMNSDFNDVRYLYYYGEYVSENEKRTAMHLNELPLETIQKMADVYTEGYRIGFVNTGKNLSKKATVNIRYTLGFERVIRIAIENFRKMGLKPTIYRAGVSVLTKRQHLKIGYYGGIANKQYEYDHKDDQALILDRQFMERKLEVMRTTYEQYKDLARRHAGPACMETFGEEPFTPVSKSEAVKLNDKQKEISLEYDSKSSQIVNSYIPGDERSFTIVAYPVPEIGDQYEEIFDEIIKINTLDAKVYEKVQQTIIDALDQGTSVHILGNNGNHTDLRVQLYKLKDPKKETIFENCVADVNIPVGEVFTSPVLEGTNGVLHVSQVYLNELLYKDLEVTFSNGMVADYSCKNFEHELENKEYFLDNVLYRHPTLPLGEFAIGTNTTAYVATKKYNIADKMPILIAEKMGPHFAVGDTCYSWAEDIKVYNPNGKEIVARDNSVSIQRKEDVSAAYFHCHTDITIPYEELKSITVECADGKEIEIIRDGIFVLPGTEILNEPLKNSNK
;
A
#
# COMPACT_ATOMS: atom_id res chain seq x y z
N MET A 1 18.70 -32.67 -8.43
CA MET A 1 19.18 -32.52 -7.04
C MET A 1 18.05 -32.04 -6.16
N ILE A 2 17.36 -30.95 -6.52
CA ILE A 2 16.19 -30.41 -5.80
C ILE A 2 15.05 -31.44 -5.64
N GLU A 3 14.54 -32.04 -6.73
CA GLU A 3 13.46 -33.05 -6.61
C GLU A 3 13.81 -34.24 -5.70
N MET A 4 15.06 -34.69 -5.72
CA MET A 4 15.51 -35.77 -4.83
C MET A 4 15.57 -35.34 -3.37
N ARG A 5 15.97 -34.10 -3.07
CA ARG A 5 15.95 -33.56 -1.70
C ARG A 5 14.51 -33.42 -1.21
N TYR A 6 13.64 -32.90 -2.08
CA TYR A 6 12.22 -32.76 -1.81
C TYR A 6 11.56 -34.10 -1.47
N GLU A 7 11.75 -35.13 -2.31
CA GLU A 7 11.24 -36.48 -2.06
C GLU A 7 11.73 -37.06 -0.72
N LEU A 8 13.02 -36.87 -0.39
CA LEU A 8 13.59 -37.31 0.89
C LEU A 8 13.02 -36.53 2.09
N ALA A 9 12.77 -35.23 1.93
CA ALA A 9 12.15 -34.40 2.95
C ALA A 9 10.71 -34.86 3.21
N ILE A 10 9.93 -35.14 2.17
CA ILE A 10 8.58 -35.71 2.28
C ILE A 10 8.62 -37.06 3.00
N GLU A 11 9.49 -37.98 2.60
CA GLU A 11 9.64 -39.29 3.28
C GLU A 11 9.95 -39.11 4.77
N ARG A 12 10.84 -38.17 5.15
CA ARG A 12 11.11 -37.87 6.57
C ARG A 12 9.86 -37.34 7.27
N ILE A 13 9.13 -36.40 6.66
CA ILE A 13 7.92 -35.79 7.23
C ILE A 13 6.81 -36.81 7.44
N GLU A 14 6.63 -37.77 6.51
CA GLU A 14 5.67 -38.87 6.68
C GLU A 14 5.94 -39.69 7.95
N ASN A 15 7.23 -39.93 8.26
CA ASN A 15 7.64 -40.70 9.44
C ASN A 15 7.33 -39.98 10.76
N ILE A 16 7.41 -38.64 10.82
CA ILE A 16 7.17 -37.82 12.03
C ILE A 16 5.80 -38.13 12.67
N LYS A 17 4.79 -38.45 11.85
CA LYS A 17 3.42 -38.75 12.31
C LYS A 17 3.36 -39.98 13.23
N GLY A 18 4.15 -40.99 12.92
CA GLY A 18 4.18 -42.27 13.66
C GLY A 18 5.17 -42.28 14.81
N GLU A 19 6.09 -41.31 14.85
CA GLU A 19 7.17 -41.26 15.82
C GLU A 19 6.69 -40.69 17.17
N ASN A 20 7.28 -41.20 18.25
CA ASN A 20 7.09 -40.71 19.62
C ASN A 20 8.44 -40.30 20.25
N THR A 21 9.43 -39.99 19.40
CA THR A 21 10.80 -39.60 19.75
C THR A 21 10.85 -38.23 20.41
N VAL A 22 10.08 -37.26 19.88
CA VAL A 22 9.88 -35.96 20.54
C VAL A 22 9.03 -36.08 21.81
N SER A 23 9.39 -35.26 22.80
CA SER A 23 8.68 -35.18 24.08
C SER A 23 7.19 -34.86 23.88
N GLU A 24 6.35 -35.38 24.78
CA GLU A 24 4.88 -35.28 24.66
C GLU A 24 4.38 -33.83 24.56
N LYS A 25 5.11 -32.88 25.17
CA LYS A 25 4.83 -31.45 25.13
C LYS A 25 4.76 -30.92 23.69
N TYR A 26 5.71 -31.26 22.82
CA TYR A 26 5.84 -30.68 21.47
C TYR A 26 5.29 -31.57 20.35
N ARG A 27 4.95 -32.82 20.67
CA ARG A 27 4.57 -33.83 19.69
C ARG A 27 3.36 -33.42 18.83
N ASP A 28 2.34 -32.82 19.44
CA ASP A 28 1.14 -32.39 18.73
C ASP A 28 1.43 -31.29 17.71
N TYR A 29 2.31 -30.35 18.05
CA TYR A 29 2.79 -29.30 17.14
C TYR A 29 3.47 -29.89 15.90
N PHE A 30 4.48 -30.75 16.09
CA PHE A 30 5.23 -31.31 14.96
C PHE A 30 4.36 -32.21 14.07
N ARG A 31 3.41 -32.94 14.65
CA ARG A 31 2.44 -33.73 13.87
C ARG A 31 1.50 -32.83 13.07
N THR A 32 1.03 -31.74 13.65
CA THR A 32 0.17 -30.76 12.97
C THR A 32 0.89 -30.13 11.77
N LEU A 33 2.15 -29.73 11.94
CA LEU A 33 2.97 -29.16 10.85
C LEU A 33 3.29 -30.21 9.78
N ALA A 34 3.58 -31.45 10.17
CA ALA A 34 3.79 -32.54 9.22
C ALA A 34 2.52 -32.83 8.40
N ASP A 35 1.36 -32.88 9.05
CA ASP A 35 0.07 -33.05 8.36
C ASP A 35 -0.21 -31.91 7.37
N PHE A 36 0.12 -30.67 7.74
CA PHE A 36 -0.01 -29.52 6.85
C PHE A 36 0.97 -29.58 5.67
N ALA A 37 2.24 -29.94 5.90
CA ALA A 37 3.23 -30.10 4.83
C ALA A 37 2.81 -31.18 3.81
N LEU A 38 2.31 -32.32 4.29
CA LEU A 38 1.80 -33.41 3.43
C LEU A 38 0.50 -33.03 2.71
N LEU A 39 -0.34 -32.17 3.30
CA LEU A 39 -1.49 -31.61 2.60
C LEU A 39 -1.06 -30.78 1.39
N VAL A 40 0.00 -29.97 1.54
CA VAL A 40 0.53 -29.14 0.44
C VAL A 40 1.30 -29.97 -0.60
N ASP A 41 1.99 -31.03 -0.19
CA ASP A 41 2.57 -32.01 -1.13
C ASP A 41 1.48 -32.67 -2.01
N LYS A 42 0.41 -33.17 -1.39
CA LYS A 42 -0.75 -33.69 -2.12
C LYS A 42 -1.39 -32.65 -3.05
N LEU A 43 -1.41 -31.38 -2.65
CA LEU A 43 -1.87 -30.28 -3.50
C LEU A 43 -0.94 -30.11 -4.71
N LYS A 44 0.39 -30.07 -4.50
CA LYS A 44 1.40 -30.00 -5.57
C LYS A 44 1.21 -31.12 -6.58
N GLU A 45 1.06 -32.37 -6.14
CA GLU A 45 0.81 -33.51 -7.03
C GLU A 45 -0.41 -33.29 -7.93
N LYS A 46 -1.51 -32.79 -7.36
CA LYS A 46 -2.77 -32.50 -8.08
C LYS A 46 -2.65 -31.35 -9.07
N ILE A 47 -1.82 -30.35 -8.75
CA ILE A 47 -1.51 -29.24 -9.66
C ILE A 47 -0.68 -29.75 -10.83
N GLU A 48 0.38 -30.53 -10.56
CA GLU A 48 1.31 -31.02 -11.58
C GLU A 48 0.68 -32.03 -12.54
N ASN A 49 -0.18 -32.92 -12.04
CA ASN A 49 -0.90 -33.89 -12.87
C ASN A 49 -2.15 -33.29 -13.57
N GLY A 50 -2.46 -32.03 -13.29
CA GLY A 50 -3.58 -31.29 -13.86
C GLY A 50 -4.96 -31.73 -13.39
N GLU A 51 -5.07 -32.49 -12.30
CA GLU A 51 -6.33 -32.84 -11.64
C GLU A 51 -6.98 -31.61 -11.00
N TYR A 52 -6.18 -30.76 -10.35
CA TYR A 52 -6.67 -29.57 -9.64
C TYR A 52 -7.50 -28.64 -10.55
N TYR A 53 -7.06 -28.41 -11.78
CA TYR A 53 -7.75 -27.55 -12.75
C TYR A 53 -9.04 -28.15 -13.32
N LYS A 54 -9.36 -29.41 -13.01
CA LYS A 54 -10.60 -30.08 -13.44
C LYS A 54 -11.69 -30.09 -12.38
N PHE A 55 -11.36 -29.67 -11.15
CA PHE A 55 -12.30 -29.61 -10.05
C PHE A 55 -13.48 -28.68 -10.31
N SER A 56 -14.61 -29.03 -9.68
CA SER A 56 -15.76 -28.14 -9.60
C SER A 56 -15.43 -26.93 -8.72
N ILE A 57 -16.27 -25.90 -8.77
CA ILE A 57 -16.09 -24.71 -7.92
C ILE A 57 -16.16 -25.09 -6.43
N GLU A 58 -17.07 -25.99 -6.05
CA GLU A 58 -17.24 -26.45 -4.67
C GLU A 58 -16.02 -27.25 -4.18
N GLU A 59 -15.41 -28.05 -5.06
CA GLU A 59 -14.18 -28.78 -4.75
C GLU A 59 -13.01 -27.81 -4.54
N LEU A 60 -12.88 -26.77 -5.39
CA LEU A 60 -11.86 -25.74 -5.26
C LEU A 60 -12.04 -24.90 -3.99
N GLU A 61 -13.28 -24.52 -3.67
CA GLU A 61 -13.64 -23.85 -2.41
C GLU A 61 -13.27 -24.71 -1.21
N CYS A 62 -13.56 -26.01 -1.25
CA CYS A 62 -13.20 -26.94 -0.18
C CYS A 62 -11.68 -27.01 0.04
N TRP A 63 -10.90 -27.10 -1.05
CA TRP A 63 -9.44 -27.03 -0.96
C TRP A 63 -8.95 -25.71 -0.39
N ASN A 64 -9.49 -24.58 -0.86
CA ASN A 64 -9.11 -23.26 -0.38
C ASN A 64 -9.42 -23.11 1.12
N THR A 65 -10.62 -23.44 1.57
CA THR A 65 -10.94 -23.42 3.00
C THR A 65 -10.04 -24.34 3.80
N HIS A 66 -9.80 -25.58 3.33
CA HIS A 66 -8.98 -26.53 4.08
C HIS A 66 -7.53 -26.09 4.22
N LEU A 67 -6.97 -25.42 3.21
CA LEU A 67 -5.61 -24.89 3.24
C LEU A 67 -5.45 -23.77 4.27
N TYR A 68 -6.50 -22.99 4.56
CA TYR A 68 -6.46 -21.85 5.49
C TYR A 68 -7.20 -22.10 6.82
N ASP A 69 -7.84 -23.27 6.99
CA ASP A 69 -8.84 -23.55 8.02
C ASP A 69 -8.41 -23.16 9.45
N ASP A 70 -7.18 -23.48 9.82
CA ASP A 70 -6.67 -23.27 11.16
C ASP A 70 -6.37 -21.79 11.47
N VAL A 71 -6.22 -20.94 10.45
CA VAL A 71 -6.06 -19.49 10.64
C VAL A 71 -7.36 -18.72 10.43
N LEU A 72 -8.46 -19.37 10.02
CA LEU A 72 -9.75 -18.71 9.80
C LEU A 72 -10.52 -18.49 11.11
N GLY A 73 -11.05 -17.27 11.26
CA GLY A 73 -12.01 -16.92 12.32
C GLY A 73 -11.60 -17.40 13.72
N GLU A 74 -12.48 -18.18 14.35
CA GLU A 74 -12.30 -18.68 15.71
C GLU A 74 -11.24 -19.80 15.81
N HIS A 75 -10.96 -20.52 14.73
CA HIS A 75 -9.95 -21.60 14.73
C HIS A 75 -8.55 -21.05 15.02
N TYR A 76 -8.29 -19.80 14.61
CA TYR A 76 -7.03 -19.12 14.90
C TYR A 76 -6.73 -19.02 16.41
N LYS A 77 -7.75 -19.02 17.29
CA LYS A 77 -7.53 -18.99 18.74
C LYS A 77 -6.79 -20.22 19.26
N THR A 78 -6.87 -21.33 18.54
CA THR A 78 -6.24 -22.62 18.90
C THR A 78 -5.22 -23.10 17.86
N SER A 79 -4.85 -22.26 16.89
CA SER A 79 -3.80 -22.60 15.94
C SER A 79 -2.43 -22.33 16.55
N TYR A 80 -1.46 -23.19 16.23
CA TYR A 80 -0.05 -22.95 16.56
C TYR A 80 0.54 -21.72 15.87
N ALA A 81 -0.14 -21.21 14.83
CA ALA A 81 0.21 -19.95 14.22
C ALA A 81 -0.09 -18.78 15.15
N ASN A 82 -1.04 -18.89 16.09
CA ASN A 82 -1.31 -17.83 17.03
C ASN A 82 -0.28 -17.80 18.16
N PRO A 83 0.50 -16.71 18.33
CA PRO A 83 1.55 -16.66 19.33
C PRO A 83 1.01 -16.77 20.76
N ALA A 84 -0.23 -16.34 21.05
CA ALA A 84 -0.82 -16.52 22.37
C ALA A 84 -1.08 -18.00 22.68
N PHE A 85 -1.57 -18.76 21.71
CA PHE A 85 -1.81 -20.19 21.87
C PHE A 85 -0.48 -20.96 21.97
N ALA A 86 0.46 -20.68 21.07
CA ALA A 86 1.77 -21.34 21.08
C ALA A 86 2.54 -21.07 22.38
N THR A 87 2.49 -19.86 22.93
CA THR A 87 3.15 -19.52 24.19
C THR A 87 2.45 -20.09 25.42
N GLU A 88 1.12 -20.27 25.38
CA GLU A 88 0.40 -21.05 26.40
C GLU A 88 0.92 -22.49 26.47
N LYS A 89 1.18 -23.12 25.32
CA LYS A 89 1.66 -24.51 25.25
C LYS A 89 3.15 -24.67 25.56
N PHE A 90 3.98 -23.75 25.07
CA PHE A 90 5.43 -23.95 25.02
C PHE A 90 6.23 -23.00 25.90
N GLY A 91 5.57 -22.01 26.52
CA GLY A 91 6.23 -20.88 27.17
C GLY A 91 6.57 -19.77 26.17
N ILE A 92 6.92 -18.59 26.69
CA ILE A 92 7.06 -17.37 25.88
C ILE A 92 8.15 -17.48 24.80
N GLU A 93 9.29 -18.07 25.12
CA GLU A 93 10.45 -18.17 24.21
C GLU A 93 10.17 -19.14 23.06
N TYR A 94 9.90 -20.42 23.36
CA TYR A 94 9.60 -21.42 22.33
C TYR A 94 8.29 -21.16 21.61
N GLY A 95 7.26 -20.66 22.30
CA GLY A 95 5.98 -20.36 21.68
C GLY A 95 6.10 -19.34 20.55
N ARG A 96 6.95 -18.31 20.72
CA ARG A 96 7.26 -17.34 19.66
C ARG A 96 7.99 -17.96 18.48
N LEU A 97 9.06 -18.73 18.74
CA LEU A 97 9.83 -19.38 17.68
C LEU A 97 9.00 -20.38 16.88
N LEU A 98 8.22 -21.22 17.55
CA LEU A 98 7.41 -22.26 16.91
C LEU A 98 6.18 -21.70 16.20
N SER A 99 5.59 -20.62 16.73
CA SER A 99 4.54 -19.87 16.01
C SER A 99 5.08 -19.24 14.74
N PHE A 100 6.27 -18.64 14.79
CA PHE A 100 6.98 -18.15 13.60
C PHE A 100 7.27 -19.27 12.59
N LEU A 101 7.86 -20.39 13.04
CA LEU A 101 8.22 -21.50 12.15
C LEU A 101 7.01 -22.02 11.38
N TYR A 102 5.86 -22.14 12.04
CA TYR A 102 4.65 -22.56 11.36
C TYR A 102 4.17 -21.49 10.36
N THR A 103 4.18 -20.21 10.73
CA THR A 103 3.86 -19.12 9.82
C THR A 103 4.76 -19.07 8.58
N GLU A 104 6.06 -19.29 8.75
CA GLU A 104 7.01 -19.34 7.63
C GLU A 104 6.74 -20.57 6.74
N LEU A 105 6.46 -21.73 7.33
CA LEU A 105 6.07 -22.95 6.61
C LEU A 105 4.80 -22.75 5.77
N ARG A 106 3.82 -21.97 6.24
CA ARG A 106 2.58 -21.69 5.48
C ARG A 106 2.81 -20.98 4.15
N GLY A 107 4.00 -20.37 3.95
CA GLY A 107 4.44 -19.88 2.65
C GLY A 107 4.48 -20.95 1.55
N VAL A 108 4.51 -22.25 1.89
CA VAL A 108 4.49 -23.34 0.90
C VAL A 108 3.20 -23.41 0.07
N ILE A 109 2.08 -22.85 0.55
CA ILE A 109 0.82 -22.81 -0.21
C ILE A 109 1.01 -22.12 -1.57
N PRO A 110 1.33 -20.81 -1.64
CA PRO A 110 1.50 -20.14 -2.93
C PRO A 110 2.67 -20.70 -3.74
N TYR A 111 3.75 -21.14 -3.10
CA TYR A 111 4.91 -21.71 -3.79
C TYR A 111 4.58 -23.01 -4.54
N ALA A 112 3.63 -23.81 -4.06
CA ALA A 112 3.15 -25.00 -4.77
C ALA A 112 2.45 -24.63 -6.09
N PHE A 113 1.65 -23.56 -6.11
CA PHE A 113 0.99 -23.08 -7.33
C PHE A 113 1.98 -22.45 -8.32
N GLU A 114 2.97 -21.73 -7.80
CA GLU A 114 4.05 -21.12 -8.60
C GLU A 114 5.13 -22.12 -9.04
N LYS A 115 5.00 -23.40 -8.65
CA LYS A 115 5.92 -24.50 -8.97
C LYS A 115 7.36 -24.24 -8.50
N LYS A 116 7.49 -23.57 -7.36
CA LYS A 116 8.77 -23.25 -6.71
C LYS A 116 9.18 -24.40 -5.78
N THR A 117 9.41 -25.61 -6.33
CA THR A 117 9.77 -26.82 -5.55
C THR A 117 10.97 -26.59 -4.62
N GLU A 118 11.94 -25.79 -5.04
CA GLU A 118 13.10 -25.41 -4.21
C GLU A 118 12.68 -24.69 -2.92
N TYR A 119 11.65 -23.86 -2.95
CA TYR A 119 11.20 -23.13 -1.77
C TYR A 119 10.48 -24.05 -0.79
N LEU A 120 9.72 -25.03 -1.31
CA LEU A 120 9.09 -26.04 -0.47
C LEU A 120 10.17 -26.91 0.20
N ASP A 121 11.16 -27.38 -0.59
CA ASP A 121 12.30 -28.16 -0.11
C ASP A 121 13.02 -27.45 1.04
N ILE A 122 13.37 -26.17 0.85
CA ILE A 122 14.04 -25.35 1.88
C ILE A 122 13.21 -25.26 3.17
N LEU A 123 11.91 -24.99 3.06
CA LEU A 123 11.04 -24.84 4.24
C LEU A 123 10.79 -26.19 4.95
N PHE A 124 10.73 -27.28 4.20
CA PHE A 124 10.62 -28.63 4.74
C PHE A 124 11.92 -29.06 5.43
N GLU A 125 13.08 -28.74 4.86
CA GLU A 125 14.37 -28.96 5.51
C GLU A 125 14.51 -28.17 6.81
N LEU A 126 14.11 -26.89 6.84
CA LEU A 126 14.07 -26.09 8.07
C LEU A 126 13.18 -26.74 9.14
N PHE A 127 11.98 -27.19 8.74
CA PHE A 127 11.07 -27.89 9.65
C PHE A 127 11.68 -29.19 10.21
N ILE A 128 12.29 -30.00 9.35
CA ILE A 128 12.96 -31.25 9.72
C ILE A 128 14.16 -30.98 10.64
N GLU A 129 14.97 -29.97 10.34
CA GLU A 129 16.15 -29.63 11.14
C GLU A 129 15.74 -29.20 12.56
N VAL A 130 14.71 -28.36 12.69
CA VAL A 130 14.15 -28.02 13.99
C VAL A 130 13.56 -29.25 14.67
N TYR A 131 12.81 -30.10 13.97
CA TYR A 131 12.27 -31.34 14.55
C TYR A 131 13.37 -32.25 15.11
N ASN A 132 14.45 -32.48 14.36
CA ASN A 132 15.56 -33.34 14.77
C ASN A 132 16.21 -32.84 16.07
N GLN A 133 16.32 -31.53 16.29
CA GLN A 133 16.85 -30.99 17.55
C GLN A 133 15.97 -31.37 18.76
N PHE A 134 14.64 -31.43 18.57
CA PHE A 134 13.69 -31.88 19.60
C PHE A 134 13.62 -33.42 19.73
N GLU A 135 14.20 -34.18 18.80
CA GLU A 135 14.41 -35.63 18.94
C GLU A 135 15.69 -35.94 19.74
N GLU A 136 16.76 -35.18 19.50
CA GLU A 136 18.05 -35.37 20.20
C GLU A 136 17.96 -34.98 21.68
N GLU A 137 17.24 -33.89 21.97
CA GLU A 137 17.05 -33.36 23.31
C GLU A 137 15.56 -33.16 23.62
N ASN A 138 15.11 -33.51 24.83
CA ASN A 138 13.69 -33.38 25.22
C ASN A 138 13.15 -31.94 25.09
N GLU A 139 14.03 -30.95 25.27
CA GLU A 139 13.82 -29.51 25.10
C GLU A 139 15.20 -28.90 24.76
N PRO A 140 15.54 -28.73 23.47
CA PRO A 140 16.85 -28.20 23.06
C PRO A 140 17.02 -26.75 23.51
N GLU A 141 18.26 -26.27 23.67
CA GLU A 141 18.51 -24.87 24.03
C GLU A 141 17.86 -23.90 23.04
N TYR A 142 17.09 -22.92 23.54
CA TYR A 142 16.39 -21.90 22.73
C TYR A 142 17.29 -21.28 21.65
N GLU A 143 18.52 -20.93 22.03
CA GLU A 143 19.45 -20.26 21.13
C GLU A 143 19.89 -21.16 19.97
N HIS A 144 19.93 -22.48 20.16
CA HIS A 144 20.22 -23.44 19.10
C HIS A 144 19.11 -23.44 18.03
N VAL A 145 17.86 -23.50 18.47
CA VAL A 145 16.69 -23.44 17.56
C VAL A 145 16.63 -22.08 16.85
N ARG A 146 16.82 -20.98 17.59
CA ARG A 146 16.87 -19.63 17.03
C ARG A 146 17.98 -19.48 15.98
N GLN A 147 19.15 -20.06 16.23
CA GLN A 147 20.30 -19.98 15.32
C GLN A 147 20.07 -20.78 14.04
N THR A 148 19.31 -21.88 14.10
CA THR A 148 18.86 -22.64 12.92
C THR A 148 18.00 -21.77 12.02
N ILE A 149 17.02 -21.07 12.60
CA ILE A 149 16.18 -20.11 11.89
C ILE A 149 17.00 -18.95 11.33
N TYR A 150 18.00 -18.45 12.07
CA TYR A 150 18.91 -17.41 11.59
C TYR A 150 19.70 -17.85 10.35
N TRP A 151 20.27 -19.05 10.38
CA TRP A 151 21.06 -19.56 9.25
C TRP A 151 20.19 -19.87 8.04
N TYR A 152 19.00 -20.46 8.22
CA TYR A 152 18.00 -20.53 7.14
C TYR A 152 17.80 -19.16 6.49
N ALA A 153 17.53 -18.13 7.32
CA ALA A 153 17.25 -16.81 6.81
C ALA A 153 18.45 -16.18 6.10
N SER A 154 19.65 -16.31 6.67
CA SER A 154 20.90 -15.75 6.13
C SER A 154 21.36 -16.46 4.86
N ASP A 155 21.33 -17.79 4.86
CA ASP A 155 21.85 -18.64 3.78
C ASP A 155 20.93 -18.56 2.56
N TYR A 156 19.62 -18.65 2.76
CA TYR A 156 18.65 -18.57 1.66
C TYR A 156 18.20 -17.15 1.33
N CYS A 157 18.79 -16.13 1.96
CA CYS A 157 18.55 -14.74 1.60
C CYS A 157 18.86 -14.48 0.12
N ASP A 158 19.94 -15.05 -0.41
CA ASP A 158 20.35 -14.89 -1.81
C ASP A 158 19.51 -15.69 -2.81
N VAL A 159 18.62 -16.55 -2.33
CA VAL A 159 17.57 -17.20 -3.12
C VAL A 159 16.32 -16.32 -3.08
N PHE A 160 15.66 -16.22 -1.91
CA PHE A 160 14.36 -15.57 -1.79
C PHE A 160 14.39 -14.08 -2.16
N LEU A 161 15.39 -13.32 -1.70
CA LEU A 161 15.47 -11.89 -1.98
C LEU A 161 15.93 -11.61 -3.42
N ALA A 162 16.79 -12.46 -3.99
CA ALA A 162 17.24 -12.28 -5.37
C ALA A 162 16.10 -12.54 -6.36
N ASP A 163 15.36 -13.65 -6.18
CA ASP A 163 14.17 -13.95 -6.97
C ASP A 163 13.12 -12.85 -6.80
N ARG A 164 12.91 -12.36 -5.57
CA ARG A 164 12.00 -11.24 -5.32
C ARG A 164 12.33 -9.98 -6.12
N ILE A 165 13.62 -9.64 -6.23
CA ILE A 165 14.06 -8.50 -7.05
C ILE A 165 13.84 -8.80 -8.54
N LYS A 166 14.14 -10.02 -8.97
CA LYS A 166 13.97 -10.46 -10.36
C LYS A 166 12.50 -10.38 -10.78
N GLU A 167 11.57 -10.92 -9.99
CA GLU A 167 10.11 -10.85 -10.21
C GLU A 167 9.58 -9.42 -10.42
N GLN A 168 10.26 -8.41 -9.83
CA GLN A 168 9.86 -7.00 -9.96
C GLN A 168 10.30 -6.38 -11.30
N ILE A 169 11.39 -6.86 -11.91
CA ILE A 169 12.06 -6.21 -13.05
C ILE A 169 12.14 -7.08 -14.31
N ASP A 170 11.97 -8.39 -14.20
CA ASP A 170 12.07 -9.36 -15.29
C ASP A 170 10.66 -9.81 -15.73
N PRO A 171 10.22 -9.45 -16.96
CA PRO A 171 8.88 -9.79 -17.44
C PRO A 171 8.76 -11.23 -17.92
N GLU A 172 9.84 -12.01 -17.92
CA GLU A 172 9.82 -13.42 -18.30
C GLU A 172 9.35 -14.32 -17.14
N ASP A 173 9.34 -13.80 -15.90
CA ASP A 173 8.66 -14.46 -14.77
C ASP A 173 7.19 -14.01 -14.73
N ASN A 174 6.30 -14.88 -15.20
CA ASN A 174 4.99 -14.48 -15.72
C ASN A 174 3.81 -15.27 -15.14
N PHE A 175 3.94 -15.95 -13.99
CA PHE A 175 2.88 -16.81 -13.42
C PHE A 175 1.49 -16.15 -13.44
N ALA A 176 1.34 -14.97 -12.83
CA ALA A 176 0.06 -14.27 -12.79
C ALA A 176 -0.34 -13.72 -14.18
N ALA A 177 0.62 -13.20 -14.95
CA ALA A 177 0.34 -12.70 -16.29
C ALA A 177 -0.19 -13.80 -17.22
N ASP A 178 0.34 -15.01 -17.12
CA ASP A 178 -0.12 -16.17 -17.90
C ASP A 178 -1.52 -16.61 -17.49
N LEU A 179 -1.83 -16.64 -16.19
CA LEU A 179 -3.19 -16.90 -15.73
C LEU A 179 -4.17 -15.85 -16.27
N ILE A 180 -3.82 -14.56 -16.18
CA ILE A 180 -4.65 -13.46 -16.67
C ILE A 180 -4.89 -13.56 -18.17
N MET A 181 -3.85 -13.88 -18.96
CA MET A 181 -3.98 -13.91 -20.41
C MET A 181 -4.73 -15.14 -20.93
N ASN A 182 -4.72 -16.26 -20.20
CA ASN A 182 -5.23 -17.54 -20.69
C ASN A 182 -6.55 -17.99 -20.04
N SER A 183 -7.01 -17.36 -18.95
CA SER A 183 -8.25 -17.77 -18.26
C SER A 183 -9.53 -17.39 -19.01
N ASP A 184 -10.64 -18.11 -18.78
CA ASP A 184 -11.98 -17.61 -19.13
C ASP A 184 -12.58 -16.93 -17.90
N PHE A 185 -12.77 -15.60 -17.97
CA PHE A 185 -13.26 -14.86 -16.82
C PHE A 185 -14.73 -15.10 -16.51
N ASN A 186 -15.52 -15.65 -17.44
CA ASN A 186 -16.89 -16.08 -17.14
C ASN A 186 -16.93 -17.27 -16.16
N ASP A 187 -15.80 -17.94 -15.96
CA ASP A 187 -15.64 -19.06 -15.05
C ASP A 187 -14.75 -18.66 -13.86
N VAL A 188 -15.36 -18.25 -12.76
CA VAL A 188 -14.67 -17.74 -11.56
C VAL A 188 -13.74 -18.74 -10.88
N ARG A 189 -13.71 -20.01 -11.32
CA ARG A 189 -12.73 -21.01 -10.84
C ARG A 189 -11.28 -20.56 -11.00
N TYR A 190 -11.00 -19.66 -11.95
CA TYR A 190 -9.65 -19.15 -12.18
C TYR A 190 -9.05 -18.47 -10.93
N LEU A 191 -9.87 -17.90 -10.03
CA LEU A 191 -9.40 -17.25 -8.80
C LEU A 191 -8.61 -18.22 -7.90
N TYR A 192 -8.98 -19.50 -7.90
CA TYR A 192 -8.35 -20.54 -7.10
C TYR A 192 -7.04 -21.06 -7.68
N TYR A 193 -6.67 -20.66 -8.90
CA TYR A 193 -5.43 -21.10 -9.56
C TYR A 193 -4.21 -20.29 -9.14
N TYR A 194 -4.44 -19.17 -8.45
CA TYR A 194 -3.38 -18.31 -7.92
C TYR A 194 -2.77 -18.85 -6.63
N GLY A 195 -3.41 -19.75 -5.89
CA GLY A 195 -2.91 -20.16 -4.57
C GLY A 195 -3.02 -19.09 -3.48
N GLU A 196 -3.96 -18.16 -3.66
CA GLU A 196 -4.35 -17.20 -2.65
C GLU A 196 -5.60 -17.69 -1.90
N TYR A 197 -5.87 -17.13 -0.72
CA TYR A 197 -7.18 -17.25 -0.11
C TYR A 197 -8.20 -16.46 -0.92
N VAL A 198 -9.36 -17.05 -1.20
CA VAL A 198 -10.41 -16.44 -2.01
C VAL A 198 -11.65 -16.26 -1.14
N SER A 199 -11.96 -15.00 -0.80
CA SER A 199 -13.12 -14.65 0.00
C SER A 199 -14.33 -14.29 -0.87
N GLU A 200 -15.43 -13.87 -0.24
CA GLU A 200 -16.57 -13.31 -0.98
C GLU A 200 -16.23 -12.01 -1.72
N ASN A 201 -15.20 -11.27 -1.28
CA ASN A 201 -14.81 -10.03 -1.95
C ASN A 201 -14.32 -10.30 -3.36
N GLU A 202 -13.29 -11.14 -3.50
CA GLU A 202 -12.68 -11.48 -4.79
C GLU A 202 -13.72 -12.10 -5.74
N LYS A 203 -14.57 -13.01 -5.22
CA LYS A 203 -15.63 -13.68 -6.00
C LYS A 203 -16.68 -12.70 -6.53
N ARG A 204 -17.30 -11.91 -5.65
CA ARG A 204 -18.38 -11.00 -6.05
C ARG A 204 -17.85 -9.85 -6.90
N THR A 205 -16.62 -9.40 -6.68
CA THR A 205 -15.97 -8.43 -7.58
C THR A 205 -15.77 -9.01 -8.98
N ALA A 206 -15.24 -10.23 -9.11
CA ALA A 206 -15.12 -10.89 -10.42
C ALA A 206 -16.49 -11.04 -11.12
N MET A 207 -17.52 -11.43 -10.36
CA MET A 207 -18.89 -11.58 -10.88
C MET A 207 -19.47 -10.24 -11.35
N HIS A 208 -19.44 -9.18 -10.53
CA HIS A 208 -19.92 -7.85 -10.92
C HIS A 208 -19.19 -7.35 -12.16
N LEU A 209 -17.85 -7.47 -12.15
CA LEU A 209 -17.04 -7.08 -13.30
C LEU A 209 -17.41 -7.85 -14.55
N ASN A 210 -17.85 -9.11 -14.49
CA ASN A 210 -18.31 -9.87 -15.66
C ASN A 210 -19.65 -9.40 -16.23
N GLU A 211 -20.54 -8.88 -15.38
CA GLU A 211 -21.84 -8.35 -15.78
C GLU A 211 -21.73 -7.01 -16.51
N LEU A 212 -20.67 -6.25 -16.25
CA LEU A 212 -20.44 -4.96 -16.90
C LEU A 212 -20.19 -5.10 -18.41
N PRO A 213 -20.67 -4.14 -19.23
CA PRO A 213 -20.35 -4.07 -20.65
C PRO A 213 -18.84 -3.97 -20.88
N LEU A 214 -18.36 -4.57 -21.98
CA LEU A 214 -16.95 -4.51 -22.36
C LEU A 214 -16.44 -3.06 -22.51
N GLU A 215 -17.30 -2.14 -22.98
CA GLU A 215 -16.97 -0.71 -23.07
C GLU A 215 -16.62 -0.10 -21.71
N THR A 216 -17.33 -0.49 -20.64
CA THR A 216 -17.06 -0.03 -19.28
C THR A 216 -15.72 -0.58 -18.77
N ILE A 217 -15.45 -1.87 -18.96
CA ILE A 217 -14.18 -2.50 -18.60
C ILE A 217 -13.01 -1.86 -19.37
N GLN A 218 -13.21 -1.58 -20.67
CA GLN A 218 -12.24 -0.87 -21.49
C GLN A 218 -11.97 0.53 -20.94
N LYS A 219 -13.02 1.28 -20.55
CA LYS A 219 -12.88 2.61 -19.96
C LYS A 219 -12.09 2.59 -18.65
N MET A 220 -12.34 1.61 -17.78
CA MET A 220 -11.59 1.43 -16.54
C MET A 220 -10.09 1.21 -16.81
N ALA A 221 -9.77 0.29 -17.73
CA ALA A 221 -8.39 0.01 -18.10
C ALA A 221 -7.72 1.19 -18.83
N ASP A 222 -8.45 1.91 -19.69
CA ASP A 222 -7.94 3.04 -20.44
C ASP A 222 -7.58 4.20 -19.52
N VAL A 223 -8.44 4.59 -18.58
CA VAL A 223 -8.11 5.66 -17.62
C VAL A 223 -6.90 5.26 -16.78
N TYR A 224 -6.88 4.03 -16.26
CA TYR A 224 -5.79 3.50 -15.46
C TYR A 224 -4.44 3.51 -16.22
N THR A 225 -4.41 2.99 -17.44
CA THR A 225 -3.17 2.92 -18.23
C THR A 225 -2.77 4.25 -18.85
N GLU A 226 -3.74 5.12 -19.18
CA GLU A 226 -3.44 6.40 -19.78
C GLU A 226 -3.01 7.45 -18.75
N GLY A 227 -3.53 7.38 -17.52
CA GLY A 227 -2.95 8.09 -16.37
C GLY A 227 -1.45 7.82 -16.31
N TYR A 228 -1.05 6.55 -16.31
CA TYR A 228 0.36 6.14 -16.30
C TYR A 228 1.19 6.80 -17.40
N ARG A 229 0.72 6.78 -18.64
CA ARG A 229 1.43 7.41 -19.77
C ARG A 229 1.49 8.93 -19.63
N ILE A 230 0.42 9.58 -19.18
CA ILE A 230 0.37 11.04 -18.98
C ILE A 230 1.35 11.46 -17.89
N GLY A 231 1.48 10.70 -16.80
CA GLY A 231 2.49 10.95 -15.77
C GLY A 231 3.92 11.05 -16.33
N PHE A 232 4.28 10.22 -17.31
CA PHE A 232 5.55 10.35 -18.03
C PHE A 232 5.64 11.65 -18.86
N VAL A 233 4.56 12.02 -19.54
CA VAL A 233 4.53 13.24 -20.37
C VAL A 233 4.66 14.50 -19.51
N ASN A 234 3.87 14.63 -18.45
CA ASN A 234 3.81 15.83 -17.60
C ASN A 234 5.12 16.08 -16.85
N THR A 235 5.81 15.00 -16.48
CA THR A 235 7.13 15.07 -15.81
C THR A 235 8.31 15.10 -16.78
N GLY A 236 8.07 15.14 -18.09
CA GLY A 236 9.12 15.16 -19.12
C GLY A 236 9.98 13.89 -19.18
N LYS A 237 9.50 12.79 -18.58
CA LYS A 237 10.21 11.51 -18.51
C LYS A 237 10.06 10.74 -19.82
N ASN A 238 11.15 10.16 -20.29
CA ASN A 238 11.15 9.44 -21.56
C ASN A 238 10.74 7.96 -21.37
N LEU A 239 9.45 7.68 -21.56
CA LEU A 239 8.89 6.32 -21.50
C LEU A 239 9.56 5.35 -22.49
N SER A 240 10.00 5.81 -23.66
CA SER A 240 10.62 4.92 -24.68
C SER A 240 11.95 4.28 -24.26
N LYS A 241 12.55 4.76 -23.16
CA LYS A 241 13.73 4.14 -22.54
C LYS A 241 13.36 2.97 -21.62
N LYS A 242 12.08 2.80 -21.30
CA LYS A 242 11.58 1.77 -20.40
C LYS A 242 11.01 0.59 -21.19
N ALA A 243 10.94 -0.57 -20.54
CA ALA A 243 10.52 -1.83 -21.17
C ALA A 243 9.56 -2.64 -20.30
N THR A 244 9.47 -2.36 -19.00
CA THR A 244 8.58 -3.10 -18.09
C THR A 244 7.75 -2.18 -17.23
N VAL A 245 6.52 -2.58 -16.93
CA VAL A 245 5.62 -1.92 -15.97
C VAL A 245 5.22 -2.94 -14.92
N ASN A 246 5.26 -2.57 -13.64
CA ASN A 246 4.83 -3.47 -12.58
C ASN A 246 3.34 -3.28 -12.29
N ILE A 247 2.52 -4.29 -12.52
CA ILE A 247 1.09 -4.24 -12.21
C ILE A 247 0.85 -4.87 -10.83
N ARG A 248 0.15 -4.14 -9.96
CA ARG A 248 -0.27 -4.58 -8.61
C ARG A 248 -1.78 -4.48 -8.50
N TYR A 249 -2.43 -5.52 -8.01
CA TYR A 249 -3.90 -5.59 -7.96
C TYR A 249 -4.38 -6.69 -7.00
N THR A 250 -5.60 -6.57 -6.50
CA THR A 250 -6.27 -7.65 -5.73
C THR A 250 -7.03 -8.59 -6.67
N LEU A 251 -7.06 -9.90 -6.38
CA LEU A 251 -7.79 -10.86 -7.19
C LEU A 251 -9.26 -10.45 -7.40
N GLY A 252 -9.81 -10.81 -8.56
CA GLY A 252 -11.15 -10.41 -9.01
C GLY A 252 -11.13 -9.34 -10.10
N PHE A 253 -10.08 -8.53 -10.19
CA PHE A 253 -9.94 -7.47 -11.21
C PHE A 253 -9.30 -7.92 -12.53
N GLU A 254 -9.03 -9.21 -12.72
CA GLU A 254 -8.26 -9.74 -13.86
C GLU A 254 -8.87 -9.36 -15.22
N ARG A 255 -10.21 -9.23 -15.29
CA ARG A 255 -10.92 -8.77 -16.49
C ARG A 255 -10.44 -7.40 -16.96
N VAL A 256 -10.22 -6.47 -16.02
CA VAL A 256 -9.68 -5.13 -16.30
C VAL A 256 -8.18 -5.21 -16.56
N ILE A 257 -7.45 -5.98 -15.76
CA ILE A 257 -5.99 -6.12 -15.89
C ILE A 257 -5.57 -6.72 -17.24
N ARG A 258 -6.34 -7.65 -17.80
CA ARG A 258 -6.08 -8.19 -19.15
C ARG A 258 -6.04 -7.07 -20.20
N ILE A 259 -6.99 -6.15 -20.16
CA ILE A 259 -7.02 -5.00 -21.08
C ILE A 259 -5.87 -4.04 -20.77
N ALA A 260 -5.57 -3.80 -19.49
CA ALA A 260 -4.44 -2.97 -19.08
C ALA A 260 -3.10 -3.51 -19.61
N ILE A 261 -2.87 -4.83 -19.56
CA ILE A 261 -1.69 -5.49 -20.14
C ILE A 261 -1.58 -5.17 -21.63
N GLU A 262 -2.68 -5.27 -22.38
CA GLU A 262 -2.66 -4.95 -23.82
C GLU A 262 -2.43 -3.46 -24.09
N ASN A 263 -2.95 -2.57 -23.25
CA ASN A 263 -2.68 -1.14 -23.35
C ASN A 263 -1.21 -0.82 -23.09
N PHE A 264 -0.61 -1.41 -22.06
CA PHE A 264 0.83 -1.25 -21.78
C PHE A 264 1.71 -1.83 -22.89
N ARG A 265 1.32 -2.95 -23.50
CA ARG A 265 2.03 -3.50 -24.68
C ARG A 265 2.03 -2.52 -25.84
N LYS A 266 0.92 -1.81 -26.10
CA LYS A 266 0.86 -0.74 -27.12
C LYS A 266 1.80 0.42 -26.79
N MET A 267 2.10 0.65 -25.52
CA MET A 267 3.08 1.65 -25.05
C MET A 267 4.52 1.13 -25.07
N GLY A 268 4.75 -0.12 -25.49
CA GLY A 268 6.08 -0.75 -25.54
C GLY A 268 6.53 -1.38 -24.22
N LEU A 269 5.63 -1.57 -23.26
CA LEU A 269 5.92 -2.13 -21.95
C LEU A 269 5.42 -3.58 -21.83
N LYS A 270 6.23 -4.44 -21.22
CA LYS A 270 5.81 -5.76 -20.76
C LYS A 270 5.40 -5.70 -19.28
N PRO A 271 4.37 -6.45 -18.85
CA PRO A 271 3.99 -6.46 -17.44
C PRO A 271 4.98 -7.28 -16.60
N THR A 272 5.27 -6.84 -15.38
CA THR A 272 5.80 -7.65 -14.27
C THR A 272 4.73 -7.73 -13.19
N ILE A 273 4.24 -8.94 -12.89
CA ILE A 273 3.10 -9.16 -11.98
C ILE A 273 3.50 -10.21 -10.95
N TYR A 274 3.93 -9.76 -9.78
CA TYR A 274 4.50 -10.58 -8.72
C TYR A 274 3.61 -10.58 -7.48
N ARG A 275 3.61 -11.67 -6.71
CA ARG A 275 2.75 -11.84 -5.53
C ARG A 275 3.17 -10.95 -4.36
N ALA A 276 2.27 -10.62 -3.44
CA ALA A 276 2.67 -10.16 -2.12
C ALA A 276 3.66 -11.15 -1.45
N GLY A 277 4.69 -10.63 -0.78
CA GLY A 277 5.73 -11.46 -0.14
C GLY A 277 5.16 -12.18 1.08
N VAL A 278 5.45 -13.48 1.22
CA VAL A 278 4.92 -14.32 2.31
C VAL A 278 5.97 -14.73 3.34
N SER A 279 7.24 -14.89 2.92
CA SER A 279 8.35 -15.22 3.82
C SER A 279 8.82 -13.99 4.61
N VAL A 280 9.34 -14.18 5.83
CA VAL A 280 10.04 -13.15 6.61
C VAL A 280 11.18 -12.46 5.84
N LEU A 281 11.75 -13.12 4.84
CA LEU A 281 12.82 -12.59 4.01
C LEU A 281 12.34 -11.50 3.04
N THR A 282 11.09 -11.58 2.59
CA THR A 282 10.53 -10.78 1.49
C THR A 282 9.27 -9.99 1.85
N LYS A 283 8.53 -10.38 2.90
CA LYS A 283 7.36 -9.66 3.41
C LYS A 283 7.77 -8.31 4.00
N ARG A 284 6.88 -7.32 3.89
CA ARG A 284 7.06 -5.99 4.50
C ARG A 284 6.04 -5.84 5.62
N GLN A 285 6.38 -6.33 6.81
CA GLN A 285 5.47 -6.39 7.94
C GLN A 285 4.15 -7.08 7.53
N HIS A 286 3.01 -6.43 7.78
CA HIS A 286 1.67 -6.88 7.42
C HIS A 286 1.19 -6.35 6.05
N LEU A 287 2.00 -5.52 5.36
CA LEU A 287 1.61 -4.90 4.09
C LEU A 287 1.71 -5.92 2.94
N LYS A 288 0.67 -5.97 2.10
CA LYS A 288 0.64 -6.78 0.87
C LYS A 288 1.03 -5.92 -0.32
N ILE A 289 2.23 -6.13 -0.87
CA ILE A 289 2.74 -5.39 -2.04
C ILE A 289 2.94 -6.36 -3.20
N GLY A 290 2.17 -6.21 -4.27
CA GLY A 290 2.13 -7.13 -5.42
C GLY A 290 0.69 -7.41 -5.81
N TYR A 291 0.41 -8.59 -6.36
CA TYR A 291 -0.93 -9.14 -6.38
C TYR A 291 -1.18 -10.03 -5.15
N TYR A 292 -2.42 -10.08 -4.67
CA TYR A 292 -2.85 -10.95 -3.57
C TYR A 292 -4.37 -11.17 -3.63
N GLY A 293 -4.87 -12.20 -2.92
CA GLY A 293 -6.30 -12.45 -2.78
C GLY A 293 -6.86 -11.91 -1.47
N GLY A 294 -7.87 -12.58 -0.92
CA GLY A 294 -8.46 -12.19 0.36
C GLY A 294 -7.47 -12.38 1.52
N ILE A 295 -7.56 -11.53 2.54
CA ILE A 295 -6.80 -11.71 3.78
C ILE A 295 -7.55 -12.70 4.66
N ALA A 296 -7.05 -13.94 4.76
CA ALA A 296 -7.68 -15.01 5.55
C ALA A 296 -7.95 -14.60 7.01
N ASN A 297 -6.99 -13.89 7.63
CA ASN A 297 -7.16 -13.35 8.97
C ASN A 297 -6.25 -12.13 9.21
N LYS A 298 -6.83 -10.94 9.38
CA LYS A 298 -6.07 -9.69 9.61
C LYS A 298 -5.30 -9.69 10.94
N GLN A 299 -5.80 -10.38 11.98
CA GLN A 299 -5.10 -10.54 13.25
C GLN A 299 -3.87 -11.44 13.12
N TYR A 300 -3.94 -12.47 12.28
CA TYR A 300 -2.79 -13.31 11.97
C TYR A 300 -1.65 -12.51 11.31
N GLU A 301 -1.96 -11.71 10.29
CA GLU A 301 -0.97 -10.83 9.65
C GLU A 301 -0.37 -9.82 10.65
N TYR A 302 -1.20 -9.26 11.53
CA TYR A 302 -0.75 -8.32 12.56
C TYR A 302 0.16 -8.97 13.62
N ASP A 303 -0.20 -10.16 14.11
CA ASP A 303 0.56 -10.91 15.12
C ASP A 303 1.98 -11.26 14.63
N HIS A 304 2.15 -11.39 13.31
CA HIS A 304 3.39 -11.82 12.64
C HIS A 304 4.13 -10.70 11.91
N LYS A 305 3.69 -9.45 12.07
CA LYS A 305 4.28 -8.30 11.35
C LYS A 305 5.75 -8.06 11.72
N ASP A 306 6.16 -8.43 12.93
CA ASP A 306 7.49 -8.15 13.49
C ASP A 306 8.34 -9.41 13.68
N ASP A 307 7.96 -10.56 13.08
CA ASP A 307 8.69 -11.83 13.19
C ASP A 307 10.18 -11.73 12.86
N GLN A 308 10.55 -10.80 11.98
CA GLN A 308 11.96 -10.53 11.67
C GLN A 308 12.81 -10.23 12.91
N ALA A 309 12.22 -9.78 14.03
CA ALA A 309 12.95 -9.53 15.27
C ALA A 309 13.60 -10.79 15.87
N LEU A 310 13.21 -12.01 15.43
CA LEU A 310 13.88 -13.26 15.83
C LEU A 310 15.29 -13.39 15.24
N ILE A 311 15.54 -12.75 14.09
CA ILE A 311 16.76 -12.90 13.28
C ILE A 311 17.45 -11.56 12.96
N LEU A 312 16.78 -10.43 13.19
CA LEU A 312 17.28 -9.12 12.78
C LEU A 312 18.44 -8.69 13.68
N ASP A 313 19.63 -8.67 13.10
CA ASP A 313 20.82 -8.03 13.60
C ASP A 313 21.55 -7.27 12.48
N ARG A 314 22.69 -6.64 12.82
CA ARG A 314 23.47 -5.86 11.85
C ARG A 314 24.10 -6.75 10.76
N GLN A 315 24.49 -7.99 11.09
CA GLN A 315 25.11 -8.89 10.10
C GLN A 315 24.09 -9.33 9.06
N PHE A 316 22.88 -9.72 9.51
CA PHE A 316 21.79 -10.08 8.63
C PHE A 316 21.34 -8.91 7.75
N MET A 317 21.24 -7.70 8.31
CA MET A 317 20.98 -6.49 7.53
C MET A 317 22.04 -6.27 6.44
N GLU A 318 23.33 -6.37 6.78
CA GLU A 318 24.44 -6.22 5.83
C GLU A 318 24.37 -7.28 4.73
N ARG A 319 24.03 -8.53 5.08
CA ARG A 319 23.79 -9.63 4.12
C ARG A 319 22.65 -9.31 3.16
N LYS A 320 21.49 -8.84 3.63
CA LYS A 320 20.38 -8.42 2.76
C LYS A 320 20.82 -7.32 1.78
N LEU A 321 21.52 -6.30 2.27
CA LEU A 321 22.01 -5.21 1.43
C LEU A 321 23.06 -5.66 0.41
N GLU A 322 23.92 -6.62 0.76
CA GLU A 322 24.88 -7.23 -0.17
C GLU A 322 24.16 -8.00 -1.29
N VAL A 323 23.20 -8.85 -0.94
CA VAL A 323 22.37 -9.59 -1.90
C VAL A 323 21.66 -8.61 -2.84
N MET A 324 21.00 -7.57 -2.30
CA MET A 324 20.35 -6.54 -3.11
C MET A 324 21.32 -5.92 -4.13
N ARG A 325 22.50 -5.48 -3.68
CA ARG A 325 23.49 -4.87 -4.59
C ARG A 325 23.95 -5.84 -5.67
N THR A 326 24.22 -7.08 -5.30
CA THR A 326 24.71 -8.11 -6.22
C THR A 326 23.66 -8.45 -7.27
N THR A 327 22.41 -8.67 -6.84
CA THR A 327 21.30 -8.98 -7.75
C THR A 327 21.01 -7.80 -8.68
N TYR A 328 20.94 -6.58 -8.15
CA TYR A 328 20.73 -5.41 -9.00
C TYR A 328 21.88 -5.15 -9.97
N GLU A 329 23.13 -5.39 -9.59
CA GLU A 329 24.26 -5.26 -10.52
C GLU A 329 24.18 -6.32 -11.63
N GLN A 330 23.81 -7.56 -11.28
CA GLN A 330 23.62 -8.65 -12.24
C GLN A 330 22.49 -8.35 -13.25
N TYR A 331 21.40 -7.76 -12.78
CA TYR A 331 20.21 -7.45 -13.60
C TYR A 331 20.04 -5.96 -13.90
N LYS A 332 21.13 -5.18 -13.87
CA LYS A 332 21.09 -3.70 -13.96
C LYS A 332 20.37 -3.19 -15.21
N ASP A 333 20.52 -3.88 -16.34
CA ASP A 333 19.88 -3.48 -17.59
C ASP A 333 18.36 -3.71 -17.57
N LEU A 334 17.86 -4.69 -16.82
CA LEU A 334 16.43 -4.87 -16.60
C LEU A 334 15.93 -3.79 -15.62
N ALA A 335 16.62 -3.61 -14.49
CA ALA A 335 16.29 -2.61 -13.48
C ALA A 335 16.19 -1.20 -14.07
N ARG A 336 17.16 -0.78 -14.91
CA ARG A 336 17.15 0.56 -15.52
C ARG A 336 15.98 0.80 -16.47
N ARG A 337 15.45 -0.26 -17.06
CA ARG A 337 14.29 -0.22 -17.98
C ARG A 337 12.95 -0.40 -17.26
N HIS A 338 12.95 -0.51 -15.93
CA HIS A 338 11.72 -0.55 -15.15
C HIS A 338 11.03 0.82 -15.12
N ALA A 339 9.77 0.87 -15.53
CA ALA A 339 8.98 2.09 -15.66
C ALA A 339 8.26 2.50 -14.36
N GLY A 340 8.24 1.63 -13.35
CA GLY A 340 7.55 1.84 -12.07
C GLY A 340 6.20 1.14 -11.99
N PRO A 341 5.51 1.25 -10.83
CA PRO A 341 4.30 0.49 -10.55
C PRO A 341 3.03 1.15 -11.11
N ALA A 342 2.09 0.33 -11.54
CA ALA A 342 0.71 0.69 -11.79
C ALA A 342 -0.14 -0.15 -10.83
N CYS A 343 -0.88 0.53 -9.94
CA CYS A 343 -1.57 -0.06 -8.81
C CYS A 343 -3.08 0.08 -8.98
N MET A 344 -3.79 -1.03 -8.74
CA MET A 344 -5.24 -1.08 -8.60
C MET A 344 -5.58 -1.58 -7.20
N GLU A 345 -5.85 -0.65 -6.30
CA GLU A 345 -6.09 -0.92 -4.88
C GLU A 345 -7.58 -1.15 -4.59
N THR A 346 -7.87 -1.74 -3.44
CA THR A 346 -9.22 -1.92 -2.93
C THR A 346 -9.52 -1.04 -1.72
N PHE A 347 -10.80 -0.81 -1.44
CA PHE A 347 -11.25 -0.16 -0.21
C PHE A 347 -12.66 -0.61 0.19
N GLY A 348 -13.08 -0.26 1.40
CA GLY A 348 -14.44 -0.55 1.88
C GLY A 348 -14.54 -1.82 2.74
N GLU A 349 -13.43 -2.51 2.95
CA GLU A 349 -13.30 -3.56 3.95
C GLU A 349 -13.72 -3.05 5.34
N GLU A 350 -14.20 -3.97 6.18
CA GLU A 350 -14.51 -3.60 7.56
C GLU A 350 -13.25 -3.17 8.31
N PRO A 351 -13.30 -2.02 9.05
CA PRO A 351 -12.17 -1.54 9.83
C PRO A 351 -11.66 -2.61 10.79
N PHE A 352 -10.36 -2.85 10.75
CA PHE A 352 -9.72 -3.84 11.61
C PHE A 352 -9.05 -3.16 12.80
N THR A 353 -9.55 -3.44 14.00
CA THR A 353 -8.87 -3.05 15.24
C THR A 353 -8.02 -4.21 15.74
N PRO A 354 -6.67 -4.18 15.59
CA PRO A 354 -5.83 -5.26 16.06
C PRO A 354 -5.80 -5.35 17.58
N VAL A 355 -5.78 -6.58 18.08
CA VAL A 355 -5.49 -6.87 19.49
C VAL A 355 -3.98 -7.00 19.66
N SER A 356 -3.35 -6.08 20.39
CA SER A 356 -1.92 -6.20 20.72
C SER A 356 -1.70 -7.32 21.73
N LYS A 357 -1.09 -8.41 21.28
CA LYS A 357 -0.67 -9.53 22.13
C LYS A 357 0.72 -9.27 22.71
N SER A 358 0.91 -9.62 23.98
CA SER A 358 2.24 -9.54 24.62
C SER A 358 3.14 -10.68 24.15
N GLU A 359 2.52 -11.76 23.68
CA GLU A 359 3.08 -13.01 23.22
C GLU A 359 3.66 -12.90 21.82
N ALA A 360 3.16 -11.97 21.00
CA ALA A 360 3.69 -11.68 19.67
C ALA A 360 5.14 -11.16 19.74
N VAL A 361 5.91 -11.47 18.70
CA VAL A 361 7.28 -10.96 18.52
C VAL A 361 7.22 -9.45 18.28
N LYS A 362 8.18 -8.69 18.85
CA LYS A 362 8.28 -7.23 18.67
C LYS A 362 9.74 -6.83 18.52
N LEU A 363 9.98 -5.84 17.66
CA LEU A 363 11.30 -5.22 17.54
C LEU A 363 11.68 -4.50 18.83
N ASN A 364 12.88 -4.77 19.34
CA ASN A 364 13.48 -3.93 20.38
C ASN A 364 14.05 -2.63 19.78
N ASP A 365 14.45 -1.67 20.61
CA ASP A 365 14.88 -0.34 20.14
C ASP A 365 16.09 -0.41 19.21
N LYS A 366 17.07 -1.28 19.50
CA LYS A 366 18.22 -1.51 18.62
C LYS A 366 17.78 -2.08 17.26
N GLN A 367 16.79 -2.95 17.23
CA GLN A 367 16.26 -3.51 15.99
C GLN A 367 15.43 -2.50 15.19
N LYS A 368 14.72 -1.59 15.84
CA LYS A 368 14.05 -0.46 15.16
C LYS A 368 15.07 0.44 14.48
N GLU A 369 16.17 0.78 15.15
CA GLU A 369 17.29 1.53 14.56
C GLU A 369 17.87 0.81 13.33
N ILE A 370 18.11 -0.50 13.43
CA ILE A 370 18.60 -1.32 12.30
C ILE A 370 17.60 -1.33 11.15
N SER A 371 16.28 -1.45 11.43
CA SER A 371 15.23 -1.43 10.41
C SER A 371 15.20 -0.09 9.66
N LEU A 372 15.28 1.03 10.38
CA LEU A 372 15.34 2.37 9.77
C LEU A 372 16.61 2.55 8.93
N GLU A 373 17.75 2.07 9.42
CA GLU A 373 19.02 2.08 8.68
C GLU A 373 18.91 1.25 7.39
N TYR A 374 18.26 0.07 7.46
CA TYR A 374 17.98 -0.79 6.31
C TYR A 374 17.07 -0.10 5.30
N ASP A 375 15.96 0.50 5.72
CA ASP A 375 15.01 1.17 4.84
C ASP A 375 15.67 2.33 4.07
N SER A 376 16.49 3.13 4.77
CA SER A 376 17.28 4.19 4.13
C SER A 376 18.28 3.64 3.11
N LYS A 377 19.10 2.66 3.49
CA LYS A 377 20.15 2.08 2.62
C LYS A 377 19.58 1.31 1.44
N SER A 378 18.53 0.52 1.66
CA SER A 378 17.85 -0.26 0.62
C SER A 378 17.18 0.67 -0.41
N SER A 379 16.55 1.76 0.03
CA SER A 379 15.98 2.79 -0.87
C SER A 379 17.05 3.46 -1.73
N GLN A 380 18.22 3.77 -1.16
CA GLN A 380 19.35 4.32 -1.93
C GLN A 380 19.89 3.34 -2.97
N ILE A 381 19.98 2.05 -2.63
CA ILE A 381 20.35 1.00 -3.59
C ILE A 381 19.32 0.94 -4.72
N VAL A 382 18.03 0.84 -4.40
CA VAL A 382 16.96 0.79 -5.41
C VAL A 382 17.03 2.01 -6.32
N ASN A 383 17.14 3.23 -5.79
CA ASN A 383 17.25 4.44 -6.60
C ASN A 383 18.49 4.44 -7.52
N SER A 384 19.60 3.85 -7.05
CA SER A 384 20.83 3.70 -7.84
C SER A 384 20.68 2.77 -9.04
N TYR A 385 19.72 1.84 -9.03
CA TYR A 385 19.45 0.89 -10.14
C TYR A 385 18.11 1.09 -10.86
N ILE A 386 17.15 1.76 -10.22
CA ILE A 386 15.86 2.18 -10.76
C ILE A 386 15.65 3.66 -10.36
N PRO A 387 16.09 4.63 -11.18
CA PRO A 387 16.04 6.04 -10.79
C PRO A 387 14.59 6.50 -10.64
N GLY A 388 14.25 7.07 -9.48
CA GLY A 388 12.94 7.65 -9.21
C GLY A 388 12.56 8.74 -10.22
N ASP A 389 13.56 9.52 -10.66
CA ASP A 389 13.44 10.61 -11.63
C ASP A 389 13.19 10.14 -13.07
N GLU A 390 13.37 8.85 -13.36
CA GLU A 390 13.12 8.28 -14.69
C GLU A 390 11.87 7.39 -14.78
N ARG A 391 11.19 7.11 -13.66
CA ARG A 391 10.00 6.24 -13.60
C ARG A 391 8.75 7.02 -13.22
N SER A 392 7.57 6.45 -13.49
CA SER A 392 6.29 6.99 -13.04
C SER A 392 5.53 5.95 -12.23
N PHE A 393 4.36 6.33 -11.73
CA PHE A 393 3.42 5.39 -11.17
C PHE A 393 1.98 5.76 -11.55
N THR A 394 1.05 4.85 -11.29
CA THR A 394 -0.37 5.17 -11.25
C THR A 394 -1.04 4.41 -10.14
N ILE A 395 -2.04 5.01 -9.52
CA ILE A 395 -2.89 4.38 -8.52
C ILE A 395 -4.35 4.70 -8.80
N VAL A 396 -5.19 3.68 -8.75
CA VAL A 396 -6.65 3.76 -8.82
C VAL A 396 -7.24 2.83 -7.78
N ALA A 397 -8.36 3.21 -7.15
CA ALA A 397 -8.99 2.40 -6.11
C ALA A 397 -10.45 2.08 -6.46
N TYR A 398 -10.91 0.89 -6.08
CA TYR A 398 -12.27 0.40 -6.25
C TYR A 398 -12.82 -0.23 -4.97
N PRO A 399 -14.13 -0.13 -4.70
CA PRO A 399 -14.68 -0.71 -3.49
C PRO A 399 -14.74 -2.24 -3.59
N VAL A 400 -14.72 -2.90 -2.43
CA VAL A 400 -15.01 -4.33 -2.29
C VAL A 400 -16.41 -4.57 -1.70
N PRO A 401 -16.98 -5.78 -1.88
CA PRO A 401 -18.31 -6.14 -1.38
C PRO A 401 -18.59 -5.87 0.10
N GLU A 402 -17.57 -5.91 0.97
CA GLU A 402 -17.67 -5.51 2.38
C GLU A 402 -18.12 -4.06 2.61
N ILE A 403 -18.09 -3.19 1.58
CA ILE A 403 -18.52 -1.80 1.72
C ILE A 403 -20.00 -1.66 2.13
N GLY A 404 -20.83 -2.65 1.77
CA GLY A 404 -22.23 -2.75 2.21
C GLY A 404 -23.18 -3.32 1.15
N ASP A 405 -24.47 -3.39 1.50
CA ASP A 405 -25.52 -4.00 0.67
C ASP A 405 -25.68 -3.33 -0.71
N GLN A 406 -25.32 -2.04 -0.84
CA GLN A 406 -25.37 -1.28 -2.10
C GLN A 406 -24.07 -1.39 -2.91
N TYR A 407 -23.26 -2.42 -2.69
CA TYR A 407 -21.96 -2.63 -3.32
C TYR A 407 -21.92 -2.32 -4.81
N GLU A 408 -22.80 -2.92 -5.62
CA GLU A 408 -22.79 -2.79 -7.08
C GLU A 408 -23.07 -1.33 -7.51
N GLU A 409 -24.03 -0.66 -6.86
CA GLU A 409 -24.32 0.76 -7.10
C GLU A 409 -23.15 1.66 -6.73
N ILE A 410 -22.49 1.39 -5.60
CA ILE A 410 -21.32 2.13 -5.15
C ILE A 410 -20.16 1.91 -6.11
N PHE A 411 -19.92 0.66 -6.54
CA PHE A 411 -18.89 0.31 -7.52
C PHE A 411 -19.09 1.08 -8.82
N ASP A 412 -20.31 1.13 -9.34
CA ASP A 412 -20.65 1.85 -10.57
C ASP A 412 -20.47 3.38 -10.42
N GLU A 413 -20.82 3.95 -9.27
CA GLU A 413 -20.57 5.36 -9.00
C GLU A 413 -19.06 5.66 -8.89
N ILE A 414 -18.26 4.74 -8.34
CA ILE A 414 -16.80 4.86 -8.30
C ILE A 414 -16.18 4.72 -9.69
N ILE A 415 -16.70 3.85 -10.57
CA ILE A 415 -16.31 3.85 -12.00
C ILE A 415 -16.55 5.22 -12.60
N LYS A 416 -17.71 5.84 -12.34
CA LYS A 416 -18.02 7.18 -12.85
C LYS A 416 -17.05 8.24 -12.31
N ILE A 417 -16.73 8.21 -11.01
CA ILE A 417 -15.77 9.11 -10.36
C ILE A 417 -14.36 8.95 -10.96
N ASN A 418 -13.88 7.71 -11.09
CA ASN A 418 -12.58 7.40 -11.67
C ASN A 418 -12.49 7.79 -13.15
N THR A 419 -13.62 7.89 -13.86
CA THR A 419 -13.66 8.13 -15.30
C THR A 419 -14.28 9.49 -15.69
N LEU A 420 -14.24 10.46 -14.77
CA LEU A 420 -14.58 11.87 -15.03
C LEU A 420 -13.69 12.46 -16.14
N ASP A 421 -14.20 13.45 -16.88
CA ASP A 421 -13.48 14.05 -18.01
C ASP A 421 -12.33 14.94 -17.53
N ALA A 422 -11.10 14.42 -17.64
CA ALA A 422 -9.89 15.13 -17.25
C ALA A 422 -9.72 16.49 -17.94
N LYS A 423 -10.19 16.68 -19.18
CA LYS A 423 -10.07 17.98 -19.87
C LYS A 423 -11.00 19.04 -19.31
N VAL A 424 -12.17 18.62 -18.81
CA VAL A 424 -13.10 19.53 -18.14
C VAL A 424 -12.49 19.99 -16.83
N TYR A 425 -11.95 19.07 -16.04
CA TYR A 425 -11.28 19.38 -14.77
C TYR A 425 -10.02 20.22 -14.98
N GLU A 426 -9.16 19.86 -15.94
CA GLU A 426 -7.94 20.62 -16.31
C GLU A 426 -8.24 22.11 -16.49
N LYS A 427 -9.30 22.44 -17.25
CA LYS A 427 -9.69 23.83 -17.55
C LYS A 427 -10.17 24.58 -16.31
N VAL A 428 -10.95 23.91 -15.46
CA VAL A 428 -11.52 24.53 -14.26
C VAL A 428 -10.46 24.70 -13.17
N GLN A 429 -9.66 23.67 -12.95
CA GLN A 429 -8.48 23.71 -12.07
C GLN A 429 -7.52 24.79 -12.52
N GLN A 430 -7.26 24.95 -13.82
CA GLN A 430 -6.43 26.04 -14.33
C GLN A 430 -7.00 27.43 -13.99
N THR A 431 -8.32 27.59 -13.99
CA THR A 431 -8.96 28.85 -13.58
C THR A 431 -8.70 29.16 -12.10
N ILE A 432 -8.71 28.13 -11.25
CA ILE A 432 -8.37 28.25 -9.83
C ILE A 432 -6.88 28.58 -9.66
N ILE A 433 -5.99 27.87 -10.37
CA ILE A 433 -4.53 28.12 -10.36
C ILE A 433 -4.22 29.55 -10.80
N ASP A 434 -4.85 30.04 -11.86
CA ASP A 434 -4.63 31.41 -12.36
C ASP A 434 -5.03 32.47 -11.32
N ALA A 435 -6.03 32.18 -10.46
CA ALA A 435 -6.40 33.03 -9.34
C ALA A 435 -5.37 32.92 -8.19
N LEU A 436 -4.93 31.70 -7.86
CA LEU A 436 -3.94 31.43 -6.82
C LEU A 436 -2.57 32.03 -7.14
N ASP A 437 -2.12 31.96 -8.39
CA ASP A 437 -0.84 32.51 -8.87
C ASP A 437 -0.74 34.04 -8.73
N GLN A 438 -1.85 34.74 -8.46
CA GLN A 438 -1.87 36.18 -8.17
C GLN A 438 -1.63 36.51 -6.69
N GLY A 439 -1.74 35.51 -5.80
CA GLY A 439 -1.72 35.68 -4.36
C GLY A 439 -0.33 35.79 -3.74
N THR A 440 -0.27 36.43 -2.58
CA THR A 440 0.84 36.29 -1.62
C THR A 440 0.53 35.25 -0.56
N SER A 441 -0.75 35.07 -0.22
CA SER A 441 -1.23 34.13 0.79
C SER A 441 -2.63 33.67 0.46
N VAL A 442 -3.04 32.55 1.05
CA VAL A 442 -4.42 32.07 1.03
C VAL A 442 -4.92 32.03 2.47
N HIS A 443 -6.09 32.62 2.72
CA HIS A 443 -6.76 32.59 4.01
C HIS A 443 -7.92 31.60 3.98
N ILE A 444 -7.86 30.60 4.85
CA ILE A 444 -8.84 29.54 4.99
C ILE A 444 -9.57 29.74 6.32
N LEU A 445 -10.89 29.80 6.24
CA LEU A 445 -11.77 29.97 7.40
C LEU A 445 -12.79 28.84 7.49
N GLY A 446 -12.94 28.28 8.69
CA GLY A 446 -13.97 27.30 9.04
C GLY A 446 -15.32 27.94 9.42
N ASN A 447 -16.38 27.14 9.37
CA ASN A 447 -17.73 27.45 9.84
C ASN A 447 -18.38 26.21 10.49
N ASN A 448 -19.60 26.34 11.01
CA ASN A 448 -20.42 25.22 11.48
C ASN A 448 -19.75 24.38 12.58
N GLY A 449 -19.05 25.05 13.50
CA GLY A 449 -18.28 24.40 14.56
C GLY A 449 -16.84 24.10 14.19
N ASN A 450 -16.47 24.22 12.91
CA ASN A 450 -15.09 24.28 12.49
C ASN A 450 -14.52 25.68 12.72
N HIS A 451 -13.43 25.79 13.48
CA HIS A 451 -12.78 27.08 13.79
C HIS A 451 -11.42 27.24 13.13
N THR A 452 -11.20 26.57 11.99
CA THR A 452 -10.04 26.82 11.14
C THR A 452 -9.89 28.32 10.87
N ASP A 453 -8.70 28.83 11.12
CA ASP A 453 -8.24 30.16 10.74
C ASP A 453 -6.75 30.01 10.41
N LEU A 454 -6.48 29.65 9.16
CA LEU A 454 -5.15 29.31 8.67
C LEU A 454 -4.81 30.22 7.49
N ARG A 455 -3.64 30.87 7.57
CA ARG A 455 -3.07 31.63 6.46
C ARG A 455 -1.85 30.90 5.93
N VAL A 456 -1.94 30.43 4.68
CA VAL A 456 -0.86 29.73 3.97
C VAL A 456 -0.11 30.71 3.10
N GLN A 457 1.20 30.81 3.27
CA GLN A 457 2.07 31.69 2.48
C GLN A 457 2.42 31.03 1.14
N LEU A 458 2.26 31.79 0.05
CA LEU A 458 2.55 31.32 -1.30
C LEU A 458 3.94 31.73 -1.79
N TYR A 459 4.48 30.94 -2.71
CA TYR A 459 5.74 31.22 -3.39
C TYR A 459 5.64 32.49 -4.25
N LYS A 460 6.68 33.32 -4.25
CA LYS A 460 6.72 34.52 -5.09
C LYS A 460 7.23 34.20 -6.49
N LEU A 461 6.33 34.14 -7.47
CA LEU A 461 6.67 33.97 -8.88
C LEU A 461 7.65 35.05 -9.38
N LYS A 462 8.64 34.65 -10.18
CA LYS A 462 9.60 35.55 -10.84
C LYS A 462 9.13 35.91 -12.24
N ASP A 463 8.59 34.95 -12.98
CA ASP A 463 7.99 35.14 -14.31
C ASP A 463 6.62 34.45 -14.40
N PRO A 464 5.51 35.14 -14.04
CA PRO A 464 4.16 34.56 -14.07
C PRO A 464 3.67 34.06 -15.44
N LYS A 465 4.37 34.40 -16.53
CA LYS A 465 4.07 33.90 -17.87
C LYS A 465 4.66 32.51 -18.13
N LYS A 466 5.66 32.10 -17.35
CA LYS A 466 6.40 30.84 -17.53
C LYS A 466 6.38 29.95 -16.29
N GLU A 467 6.06 30.52 -15.13
CA GLU A 467 6.08 29.86 -13.84
C GLU A 467 4.68 29.85 -13.24
N THR A 468 4.39 28.84 -12.45
CA THR A 468 3.15 28.67 -11.68
C THR A 468 3.48 28.09 -10.31
N ILE A 469 2.66 28.40 -9.32
CA ILE A 469 2.85 27.95 -7.94
C ILE A 469 2.23 26.55 -7.78
N PHE A 470 1.04 26.35 -8.35
CA PHE A 470 0.24 25.14 -8.14
C PHE A 470 0.35 24.16 -9.30
N GLU A 471 0.33 22.87 -9.00
CA GLU A 471 0.19 21.77 -9.95
C GLU A 471 -1.30 21.50 -10.26
N ASN A 472 -1.58 21.19 -11.52
CA ASN A 472 -2.90 20.81 -12.03
C ASN A 472 -3.01 19.29 -12.12
N CYS A 473 -3.54 18.65 -11.07
CA CYS A 473 -3.64 17.20 -10.96
C CYS A 473 -4.86 16.67 -11.73
N VAL A 474 -4.60 16.06 -12.89
CA VAL A 474 -5.61 15.65 -13.89
C VAL A 474 -5.58 14.14 -14.17
N ALA A 475 -5.68 13.31 -13.12
CA ALA A 475 -5.71 11.84 -13.23
C ALA A 475 -4.49 11.25 -13.97
N ASP A 476 -3.33 11.89 -13.84
CA ASP A 476 -2.07 11.57 -14.51
C ASP A 476 -1.14 10.69 -13.67
N VAL A 477 -1.41 10.52 -12.37
CA VAL A 477 -0.79 9.51 -11.50
C VAL A 477 -1.77 9.01 -10.44
N ASN A 478 -2.57 9.92 -9.87
CA ASN A 478 -3.57 9.63 -8.86
C ASN A 478 -4.96 9.73 -9.52
N ILE A 479 -5.68 8.60 -9.60
CA ILE A 479 -7.03 8.53 -10.15
C ILE A 479 -8.01 8.36 -8.97
N PRO A 480 -9.05 9.20 -8.85
CA PRO A 480 -9.63 10.10 -9.85
C PRO A 480 -8.94 11.47 -9.98
N VAL A 481 -9.37 12.27 -10.96
CA VAL A 481 -9.09 13.72 -10.99
C VAL A 481 -9.58 14.36 -9.69
N GLY A 482 -9.01 15.52 -9.32
CA GLY A 482 -9.74 16.35 -8.38
C GLY A 482 -8.99 17.27 -7.45
N GLU A 483 -7.80 17.80 -7.76
CA GLU A 483 -7.17 18.81 -6.89
C GLU A 483 -6.25 19.76 -7.64
N VAL A 484 -5.93 20.89 -7.00
CA VAL A 484 -4.76 21.72 -7.33
C VAL A 484 -3.93 21.85 -6.08
N PHE A 485 -2.63 21.64 -6.15
CA PHE A 485 -1.77 21.55 -4.96
C PHE A 485 -0.43 22.26 -5.14
N THR A 486 0.23 22.63 -4.03
CA THR A 486 1.56 23.24 -4.00
C THR A 486 2.31 22.83 -2.75
N SER A 487 3.64 22.89 -2.78
CA SER A 487 4.42 23.01 -1.54
C SER A 487 4.36 24.46 -1.04
N PRO A 488 3.87 24.71 0.19
CA PRO A 488 3.75 26.07 0.70
C PRO A 488 5.09 26.62 1.16
N VAL A 489 5.18 27.96 1.24
CA VAL A 489 6.29 28.61 1.94
C VAL A 489 6.03 28.49 3.44
N LEU A 490 7.00 27.96 4.20
CA LEU A 490 6.81 27.75 5.63
C LEU A 490 6.78 29.09 6.37
N GLU A 491 7.74 29.97 6.13
CA GLU A 491 7.80 31.28 6.77
C GLU A 491 6.58 32.14 6.42
N GLY A 492 5.84 32.57 7.44
CA GLY A 492 4.59 33.32 7.27
C GLY A 492 3.33 32.45 7.23
N THR A 493 3.44 31.12 7.04
CA THR A 493 2.31 30.20 7.18
C THR A 493 1.97 30.01 8.67
N ASN A 494 0.81 30.48 9.10
CA ASN A 494 0.44 30.48 10.52
C ASN A 494 -1.08 30.32 10.71
N GLY A 495 -1.47 29.70 11.82
CA GLY A 495 -2.86 29.63 12.23
C GLY A 495 -3.27 28.25 12.72
N VAL A 496 -4.57 28.02 12.80
CA VAL A 496 -5.17 26.79 13.29
C VAL A 496 -5.87 26.09 12.14
N LEU A 497 -5.53 24.82 11.92
CA LEU A 497 -6.31 23.88 11.14
C LEU A 497 -7.17 23.08 12.11
N HIS A 498 -8.48 23.04 11.87
CA HIS A 498 -9.43 22.27 12.66
C HIS A 498 -10.33 21.46 11.75
N VAL A 499 -10.66 20.24 12.14
CA VAL A 499 -11.65 19.39 11.46
C VAL A 499 -12.48 18.65 12.49
N SER A 500 -13.80 18.69 12.34
CA SER A 500 -14.71 18.11 13.34
C SER A 500 -14.55 16.58 13.44
N GLN A 501 -14.31 15.94 12.29
CA GLN A 501 -14.07 14.51 12.20
C GLN A 501 -13.30 14.19 10.90
N VAL A 502 -12.26 13.39 10.98
CA VAL A 502 -11.49 12.94 9.81
C VAL A 502 -10.92 11.54 10.05
N TYR A 503 -10.72 10.76 8.99
CA TYR A 503 -9.99 9.50 9.04
C TYR A 503 -8.62 9.70 8.41
N LEU A 504 -7.56 9.38 9.14
CA LEU A 504 -6.17 9.45 8.70
C LEU A 504 -5.56 8.05 8.84
N ASN A 505 -5.11 7.41 7.75
CA ASN A 505 -4.56 6.05 7.78
C ASN A 505 -5.47 5.04 8.52
N GLU A 506 -6.76 5.02 8.18
CA GLU A 506 -7.81 4.18 8.82
C GLU A 506 -8.12 4.52 10.30
N LEU A 507 -7.43 5.51 10.87
CA LEU A 507 -7.63 5.96 12.23
C LEU A 507 -8.59 7.16 12.26
N LEU A 508 -9.66 7.03 13.04
CA LEU A 508 -10.61 8.12 13.28
C LEU A 508 -9.96 9.18 14.18
N TYR A 509 -10.08 10.45 13.79
CA TYR A 509 -9.81 11.60 14.64
C TYR A 509 -11.09 12.39 14.86
N LYS A 510 -11.37 12.71 16.12
CA LYS A 510 -12.52 13.55 16.52
C LYS A 510 -12.00 14.90 16.98
N ASP A 511 -12.59 15.98 16.48
CA ASP A 511 -12.27 17.36 16.85
C ASP A 511 -10.75 17.63 16.77
N LEU A 512 -10.16 17.27 15.63
CA LEU A 512 -8.72 17.38 15.41
C LEU A 512 -8.35 18.85 15.19
N GLU A 513 -7.35 19.30 15.93
CA GLU A 513 -6.79 20.64 15.82
C GLU A 513 -5.26 20.56 15.66
N VAL A 514 -4.72 21.34 14.72
CA VAL A 514 -3.28 21.48 14.50
C VAL A 514 -2.95 22.97 14.37
N THR A 515 -2.07 23.48 15.22
CA THR A 515 -1.58 24.86 15.17
C THR A 515 -0.24 24.90 14.46
N PHE A 516 -0.13 25.76 13.45
CA PHE A 516 1.09 26.00 12.70
C PHE A 516 1.74 27.34 13.08
N SER A 517 3.05 27.33 13.27
CA SER A 517 3.87 28.53 13.36
C SER A 517 5.01 28.47 12.36
N ASN A 518 5.03 29.41 11.42
CA ASN A 518 5.91 29.40 10.25
C ASN A 518 5.94 28.02 9.58
N GLY A 519 4.75 27.49 9.29
CA GLY A 519 4.57 26.24 8.58
C GLY A 519 4.99 24.98 9.35
N MET A 520 5.46 25.10 10.59
CA MET A 520 5.81 23.95 11.44
C MET A 520 4.69 23.68 12.43
N VAL A 521 4.41 22.40 12.70
CA VAL A 521 3.48 21.99 13.77
C VAL A 521 4.00 22.51 15.10
N ALA A 522 3.26 23.42 15.72
CA ALA A 522 3.59 24.08 16.99
C ALA A 522 2.78 23.53 18.16
N ASP A 523 1.54 23.14 17.91
CA ASP A 523 0.69 22.41 18.86
C ASP A 523 -0.37 21.58 18.11
N TYR A 524 -0.97 20.61 18.79
CA TYR A 524 -1.99 19.73 18.20
C TYR A 524 -2.90 19.11 19.26
N SER A 525 -4.15 18.80 18.97
CA SER A 525 -5.01 18.06 19.90
C SER A 525 -6.12 17.31 19.16
N CYS A 526 -6.72 16.33 19.83
CA CYS A 526 -7.97 15.70 19.39
C CYS A 526 -8.79 15.28 20.61
N LYS A 527 -10.00 14.76 20.40
CA LYS A 527 -10.96 14.32 21.43
C LYS A 527 -11.38 12.87 21.26
N ASN A 528 -10.41 12.02 20.91
CA ASN A 528 -10.60 10.58 20.80
C ASN A 528 -10.76 9.89 22.16
N PHE A 529 -10.03 10.38 23.18
CA PHE A 529 -9.96 9.84 24.53
C PHE A 529 -10.37 10.88 25.57
N GLU A 530 -10.75 10.41 26.78
CA GLU A 530 -11.14 11.30 27.88
C GLU A 530 -9.97 12.16 28.39
N HIS A 531 -8.75 11.61 28.35
CA HIS A 531 -7.55 12.26 28.85
C HIS A 531 -6.75 12.95 27.73
N GLU A 532 -6.45 14.24 27.91
CA GLU A 532 -5.72 15.06 26.93
C GLU A 532 -4.36 14.48 26.53
N LEU A 533 -3.62 13.90 27.50
CA LEU A 533 -2.32 13.29 27.23
C LEU A 533 -2.40 12.10 26.28
N GLU A 534 -3.48 11.31 26.35
CA GLU A 534 -3.69 10.19 25.42
C GLU A 534 -3.98 10.68 24.00
N ASN A 535 -4.74 11.77 23.86
CA ASN A 535 -4.97 12.41 22.56
C ASN A 535 -3.69 12.97 21.95
N LYS A 536 -2.82 13.59 22.77
CA LYS A 536 -1.51 14.08 22.32
C LYS A 536 -0.61 12.92 21.87
N GLU A 537 -0.49 11.86 22.67
CA GLU A 537 0.32 10.68 22.29
C GLU A 537 -0.23 10.02 21.02
N TYR A 538 -1.56 9.94 20.87
CA TYR A 538 -2.19 9.39 19.67
C TYR A 538 -1.84 10.16 18.39
N PHE A 539 -1.80 11.50 18.44
CA PHE A 539 -1.36 12.31 17.31
C PHE A 539 0.16 12.21 17.09
N LEU A 540 0.94 12.21 18.17
CA LEU A 540 2.40 12.07 18.11
C LEU A 540 2.82 10.76 17.42
N ASP A 541 2.13 9.67 17.72
CA ASP A 541 2.46 8.35 17.19
C ASP A 541 2.07 8.16 15.73
N ASN A 542 0.92 8.69 15.32
CA ASN A 542 0.30 8.32 14.05
C ASN A 542 0.33 9.43 12.99
N VAL A 543 0.48 10.71 13.39
CA VAL A 543 0.59 11.84 12.45
C VAL A 543 2.00 12.41 12.45
N LEU A 544 2.62 12.59 13.63
CA LEU A 544 4.01 13.06 13.71
C LEU A 544 5.05 11.95 13.61
N TYR A 545 4.65 10.67 13.64
CA TYR A 545 5.56 9.52 13.63
C TYR A 545 6.71 9.65 14.65
N ARG A 546 6.39 10.19 15.83
CA ARG A 546 7.32 10.50 16.93
C ARG A 546 8.41 11.54 16.61
N HIS A 547 8.30 12.26 15.50
CA HIS A 547 9.10 13.45 15.26
C HIS A 547 8.67 14.60 16.20
N PRO A 548 9.61 15.43 16.68
CA PRO A 548 9.26 16.56 17.57
C PRO A 548 8.31 17.58 16.93
N THR A 549 8.39 17.74 15.61
CA THR A 549 7.56 18.59 14.78
C THR A 549 7.70 18.14 13.33
N LEU A 550 6.74 18.50 12.49
CA LEU A 550 6.76 18.28 11.04
C LEU A 550 6.36 19.58 10.31
N PRO A 551 6.85 19.81 9.09
CA PRO A 551 6.42 20.94 8.27
C PRO A 551 5.07 20.67 7.61
N LEU A 552 4.39 21.75 7.18
CA LEU A 552 3.30 21.70 6.23
C LEU A 552 3.91 21.46 4.83
N GLY A 553 3.85 20.22 4.36
CA GLY A 553 4.46 19.79 3.10
C GLY A 553 3.63 20.14 1.87
N GLU A 554 2.30 20.22 2.03
CA GLU A 554 1.36 20.49 0.95
C GLU A 554 0.20 21.39 1.42
N PHE A 555 -0.26 22.25 0.51
CA PHE A 555 -1.58 22.84 0.55
C PHE A 555 -2.28 22.59 -0.79
N ALA A 556 -3.53 22.13 -0.71
CA ALA A 556 -4.31 21.81 -1.88
C ALA A 556 -5.79 22.19 -1.75
N ILE A 557 -6.45 22.33 -2.90
CA ILE A 557 -7.90 22.51 -3.01
C ILE A 557 -8.47 21.37 -3.84
N GLY A 558 -9.11 20.41 -3.16
CA GLY A 558 -9.91 19.38 -3.80
C GLY A 558 -11.07 19.99 -4.59
N THR A 559 -11.38 19.41 -5.74
CA THR A 559 -12.40 19.87 -6.71
C THR A 559 -13.38 18.75 -7.09
N ASN A 560 -13.25 17.54 -6.53
CA ASN A 560 -14.11 16.42 -6.87
C ASN A 560 -15.38 16.38 -6.00
N THR A 561 -16.27 17.32 -6.27
CA THR A 561 -17.59 17.40 -5.62
C THR A 561 -18.51 16.22 -5.97
N THR A 562 -18.25 15.51 -7.08
CA THR A 562 -18.95 14.26 -7.42
C THR A 562 -18.63 13.18 -6.40
N ALA A 563 -17.34 12.98 -6.10
CA ALA A 563 -16.90 12.05 -5.05
C ALA A 563 -17.47 12.45 -3.68
N TYR A 564 -17.38 13.72 -3.30
CA TYR A 564 -17.96 14.23 -2.05
C TYR A 564 -19.46 13.88 -1.89
N VAL A 565 -20.27 14.12 -2.93
CA VAL A 565 -21.71 13.83 -2.89
C VAL A 565 -21.98 12.33 -2.85
N ALA A 566 -21.23 11.53 -3.62
CA ALA A 566 -21.36 10.07 -3.59
C ALA A 566 -21.02 9.50 -2.20
N THR A 567 -19.91 9.94 -1.60
CA THR A 567 -19.48 9.55 -0.25
C THR A 567 -20.57 9.80 0.78
N LYS A 568 -21.24 10.95 0.70
CA LYS A 568 -22.36 11.30 1.58
C LYS A 568 -23.62 10.49 1.29
N LYS A 569 -23.98 10.32 0.01
CA LYS A 569 -25.17 9.58 -0.42
C LYS A 569 -25.16 8.15 0.13
N TYR A 570 -23.99 7.50 0.09
CA TYR A 570 -23.82 6.12 0.53
C TYR A 570 -23.32 5.98 1.98
N ASN A 571 -23.01 7.10 2.66
CA ASN A 571 -22.47 7.12 4.02
C ASN A 571 -21.22 6.23 4.18
N ILE A 572 -20.23 6.45 3.31
CA ILE A 572 -18.99 5.66 3.23
C ILE A 572 -17.73 6.50 3.50
N ALA A 573 -17.86 7.65 4.17
CA ALA A 573 -16.74 8.56 4.40
C ALA A 573 -15.59 7.94 5.21
N ASP A 574 -15.93 7.05 6.14
CA ASP A 574 -15.03 6.26 6.98
C ASP A 574 -14.33 5.12 6.23
N LYS A 575 -14.85 4.76 5.06
CA LYS A 575 -14.36 3.69 4.21
C LYS A 575 -13.59 4.20 2.98
N MET A 576 -13.61 5.51 2.73
CA MET A 576 -12.95 6.08 1.55
C MET A 576 -11.42 6.10 1.71
N PRO A 577 -10.66 5.65 0.69
CA PRO A 577 -9.21 5.75 0.73
C PRO A 577 -8.78 7.21 0.61
N ILE A 578 -7.63 7.56 1.21
CA ILE A 578 -7.07 8.93 1.17
C ILE A 578 -7.00 9.44 -0.27
N LEU A 579 -6.58 8.58 -1.21
CA LEU A 579 -6.54 8.85 -2.66
C LEU A 579 -7.81 9.53 -3.21
N ILE A 580 -8.99 9.14 -2.73
CA ILE A 580 -10.28 9.73 -3.12
C ILE A 580 -10.65 10.84 -2.14
N ALA A 581 -10.42 10.64 -0.84
CA ALA A 581 -10.87 11.54 0.20
C ALA A 581 -10.25 12.93 0.13
N GLU A 582 -8.95 13.03 -0.19
CA GLU A 582 -8.21 14.29 -0.35
C GLU A 582 -8.84 15.19 -1.43
N LYS A 583 -9.46 14.59 -2.45
CA LYS A 583 -10.08 15.32 -3.58
C LYS A 583 -11.45 15.90 -3.26
N MET A 584 -11.98 15.64 -2.05
CA MET A 584 -13.32 16.02 -1.61
C MET A 584 -13.38 17.33 -0.80
N GLY A 585 -12.29 18.08 -0.71
CA GLY A 585 -12.21 19.35 0.01
C GLY A 585 -10.79 19.93 -0.05
N PRO A 586 -10.52 21.12 0.53
CA PRO A 586 -9.15 21.55 0.74
C PRO A 586 -8.45 20.67 1.77
N HIS A 587 -7.19 20.34 1.51
CA HIS A 587 -6.39 19.50 2.38
C HIS A 587 -4.98 20.05 2.58
N PHE A 588 -4.38 19.55 3.65
CA PHE A 588 -3.13 20.04 4.23
C PHE A 588 -2.29 18.84 4.65
N ALA A 589 -1.14 18.64 4.02
CA ALA A 589 -0.27 17.52 4.36
C ALA A 589 0.74 17.91 5.44
N VAL A 590 0.75 17.16 6.54
CA VAL A 590 1.80 17.24 7.57
C VAL A 590 2.90 16.23 7.22
N GLY A 591 4.14 16.72 7.05
CA GLY A 591 5.29 15.91 6.66
C GLY A 591 6.02 16.44 5.42
N ASP A 592 6.58 15.52 4.65
CA ASP A 592 7.39 15.82 3.47
C ASP A 592 6.56 16.47 2.34
N THR A 593 7.23 17.17 1.42
CA THR A 593 6.58 17.70 0.20
C THR A 593 6.17 16.57 -0.76
N CYS A 594 5.13 16.77 -1.57
CA CYS A 594 4.70 15.83 -2.62
C CYS A 594 5.80 15.52 -3.65
N TYR A 595 6.81 16.39 -3.73
CA TYR A 595 7.96 16.27 -4.63
C TYR A 595 9.17 15.59 -4.01
N SER A 596 9.05 14.89 -2.87
CA SER A 596 10.18 14.20 -2.25
C SER A 596 10.98 13.35 -3.25
N TRP A 597 12.29 13.61 -3.31
CA TRP A 597 13.25 13.02 -4.27
C TRP A 597 13.11 13.46 -5.73
N ALA A 598 12.15 14.34 -6.02
CA ALA A 598 11.84 14.86 -7.35
C ALA A 598 11.88 16.40 -7.42
N GLU A 599 12.25 17.10 -6.34
CA GLU A 599 12.19 18.56 -6.23
C GLU A 599 13.11 19.26 -7.24
N ASP A 600 14.23 18.63 -7.60
CA ASP A 600 15.18 19.17 -8.58
C ASP A 600 14.78 18.85 -10.04
N ILE A 601 13.71 18.07 -10.26
CA ILE A 601 13.17 17.74 -11.60
C ILE A 601 12.13 18.79 -11.99
N LYS A 602 12.33 19.43 -13.14
CA LYS A 602 11.35 20.37 -13.67
C LYS A 602 10.08 19.66 -14.09
N VAL A 603 8.97 20.04 -13.47
CA VAL A 603 7.62 19.60 -13.82
C VAL A 603 6.82 20.76 -14.39
N TYR A 604 5.88 20.45 -15.27
CA TYR A 604 5.12 21.44 -16.03
C TYR A 604 3.65 21.12 -16.00
N ASN A 605 2.82 22.15 -15.80
CA ASN A 605 1.39 22.03 -15.99
C ASN A 605 1.04 21.86 -17.49
N PRO A 606 -0.17 21.36 -17.82
CA PRO A 606 -0.62 21.22 -19.20
C PRO A 606 -0.55 22.51 -20.05
N ASN A 607 -0.63 23.68 -19.41
CA ASN A 607 -0.46 24.98 -20.05
C ASN A 607 1.01 25.34 -20.41
N GLY A 608 1.98 24.51 -20.05
CA GLY A 608 3.40 24.67 -20.29
C GLY A 608 4.17 25.53 -19.27
N LYS A 609 3.53 25.98 -18.18
CA LYS A 609 4.23 26.70 -17.10
C LYS A 609 4.97 25.72 -16.19
N GLU A 610 6.20 26.07 -15.82
CA GLU A 610 7.01 25.32 -14.85
C GLU A 610 6.45 25.51 -13.45
N ILE A 611 6.24 24.41 -12.73
CA ILE A 611 5.84 24.46 -11.33
C ILE A 611 7.09 24.73 -10.49
N VAL A 612 7.12 25.88 -9.81
CA VAL A 612 8.34 26.34 -9.13
C VAL A 612 8.33 26.10 -7.61
N ALA A 613 7.17 25.90 -7.01
CA ALA A 613 7.00 25.66 -5.58
C ALA A 613 7.07 24.17 -5.24
N ARG A 614 8.27 23.58 -5.41
CA ARG A 614 8.55 22.15 -5.19
C ARG A 614 9.25 21.82 -3.88
N ASP A 615 9.95 22.80 -3.31
CA ASP A 615 10.63 22.65 -2.02
C ASP A 615 10.31 23.81 -1.08
N ASN A 616 10.62 23.60 0.18
CA ASN A 616 10.44 24.56 1.26
C ASN A 616 11.73 24.63 2.11
N SER A 617 11.74 25.43 3.18
CA SER A 617 12.95 25.64 3.99
C SER A 617 13.44 24.39 4.76
N VAL A 618 12.63 23.32 4.81
CA VAL A 618 13.03 22.02 5.33
C VAL A 618 13.50 21.10 4.21
N SER A 619 12.70 20.87 3.17
CA SER A 619 13.07 19.94 2.07
C SER A 619 14.26 20.40 1.23
N ILE A 620 14.60 21.70 1.22
CA ILE A 620 15.81 22.22 0.57
C ILE A 620 17.10 21.73 1.24
N GLN A 621 17.06 21.34 2.51
CA GLN A 621 18.22 20.86 3.27
C GLN A 621 18.81 19.59 2.66
N ARG A 622 18.08 18.88 1.77
CA ARG A 622 18.56 17.70 1.04
C ARG A 622 19.87 17.94 0.28
N LYS A 623 20.13 19.20 -0.10
CA LYS A 623 21.35 19.61 -0.80
C LYS A 623 22.59 19.61 0.09
N GLU A 624 22.39 19.63 1.40
CA GLU A 624 23.44 19.63 2.43
C GLU A 624 23.43 18.33 3.24
N ASP A 625 22.25 17.93 3.75
CA ASP A 625 22.00 16.71 4.50
C ASP A 625 20.61 16.14 4.16
N VAL A 626 20.62 15.05 3.39
CA VAL A 626 19.42 14.31 2.97
C VAL A 626 18.60 13.82 4.18
N SER A 627 19.26 13.46 5.29
CA SER A 627 18.57 12.94 6.48
C SER A 627 17.81 14.01 7.26
N ALA A 628 18.15 15.29 7.07
CA ALA A 628 17.46 16.42 7.69
C ALA A 628 16.24 16.90 6.88
N ALA A 629 16.10 16.46 5.64
CA ALA A 629 15.11 16.95 4.69
C ALA A 629 13.89 16.04 4.50
N TYR A 630 14.04 14.74 4.78
CA TYR A 630 13.02 13.72 4.55
C TYR A 630 12.67 12.97 5.84
N PHE A 631 11.42 13.10 6.26
CA PHE A 631 10.85 12.41 7.41
C PHE A 631 10.18 11.08 7.03
N HIS A 632 10.00 10.84 5.73
CA HIS A 632 9.33 9.64 5.19
C HIS A 632 7.87 9.49 5.62
N CYS A 633 7.21 10.61 5.85
CA CYS A 633 5.78 10.69 6.14
C CYS A 633 5.12 11.85 5.39
N HIS A 634 3.86 11.67 5.03
CA HIS A 634 3.02 12.67 4.40
C HIS A 634 1.57 12.32 4.74
N THR A 635 0.91 13.15 5.56
CA THR A 635 -0.43 12.84 6.08
C THR A 635 -1.40 13.97 5.74
N ASP A 636 -2.35 13.69 4.83
CA ASP A 636 -3.35 14.63 4.35
C ASP A 636 -4.54 14.80 5.30
N ILE A 637 -4.74 16.03 5.76
CA ILE A 637 -5.89 16.41 6.60
C ILE A 637 -6.86 17.23 5.76
N THR A 638 -8.02 16.66 5.41
CA THR A 638 -9.02 17.29 4.54
C THR A 638 -10.13 17.96 5.35
N ILE A 639 -10.47 19.22 5.03
CA ILE A 639 -11.65 19.90 5.58
C ILE A 639 -12.86 19.62 4.69
N PRO A 640 -13.98 19.08 5.23
CA PRO A 640 -15.21 18.90 4.45
C PRO A 640 -15.75 20.23 3.92
N TYR A 641 -16.31 20.25 2.70
CA TYR A 641 -16.85 21.50 2.13
C TYR A 641 -17.89 22.20 3.02
N GLU A 642 -18.75 21.45 3.73
CA GLU A 642 -19.77 22.01 4.60
C GLU A 642 -19.22 22.70 5.87
N GLU A 643 -17.98 22.42 6.22
CA GLU A 643 -17.26 23.04 7.33
C GLU A 643 -16.49 24.30 6.89
N LEU A 644 -16.48 24.64 5.59
CA LEU A 644 -15.76 25.79 5.07
C LEU A 644 -16.62 27.04 5.03
N LYS A 645 -16.11 28.12 5.63
CA LYS A 645 -16.62 29.47 5.43
C LYS A 645 -16.09 30.09 4.15
N SER A 646 -14.78 30.05 3.95
CA SER A 646 -14.15 30.66 2.78
C SER A 646 -12.74 30.14 2.51
N ILE A 647 -12.37 30.14 1.23
CA ILE A 647 -10.98 30.10 0.77
C ILE A 647 -10.75 31.36 -0.07
N THR A 648 -9.91 32.26 0.44
CA THR A 648 -9.68 33.57 -0.15
C THR A 648 -8.20 33.78 -0.46
N VAL A 649 -7.89 34.11 -1.70
CA VAL A 649 -6.54 34.49 -2.14
C VAL A 649 -6.32 35.96 -1.83
N GLU A 650 -5.29 36.27 -1.04
CA GLU A 650 -4.88 37.62 -0.70
C GLU A 650 -3.77 38.07 -1.65
N CYS A 651 -4.01 39.13 -2.43
CA CYS A 651 -3.07 39.65 -3.41
C CYS A 651 -2.17 40.76 -2.81
N ALA A 652 -1.01 40.99 -3.44
CA ALA A 652 -0.04 41.99 -2.98
C ALA A 652 -0.58 43.44 -3.01
N ASP A 653 -1.61 43.73 -3.81
CA ASP A 653 -2.27 45.03 -3.91
C ASP A 653 -3.45 45.21 -2.92
N GLY A 654 -3.70 44.21 -2.06
CA GLY A 654 -4.81 44.18 -1.11
C GLY A 654 -6.13 43.70 -1.71
N LYS A 655 -6.15 43.27 -2.99
CA LYS A 655 -7.31 42.61 -3.58
C LYS A 655 -7.47 41.21 -2.98
N GLU A 656 -8.71 40.83 -2.71
CA GLU A 656 -9.09 39.48 -2.31
C GLU A 656 -9.83 38.78 -3.47
N ILE A 657 -9.51 37.52 -3.71
CA ILE A 657 -10.19 36.67 -4.70
C ILE A 657 -10.74 35.45 -3.98
N GLU A 658 -12.07 35.34 -3.90
CA GLU A 658 -12.71 34.19 -3.27
C GLU A 658 -12.81 33.02 -4.25
N ILE A 659 -12.29 31.87 -3.82
CA ILE A 659 -12.41 30.60 -4.55
C ILE A 659 -13.66 29.87 -4.07
N ILE A 660 -13.81 29.74 -2.75
CA ILE A 660 -14.92 29.07 -2.09
C ILE A 660 -15.54 30.04 -1.08
N ARG A 661 -16.89 30.02 -0.99
CA ARG A 661 -17.66 30.67 0.07
C ARG A 661 -18.79 29.74 0.50
N ASP A 662 -18.94 29.53 1.81
CA ASP A 662 -19.96 28.67 2.41
C ASP A 662 -20.04 27.27 1.75
N GLY A 663 -18.87 26.65 1.55
CA GLY A 663 -18.74 25.32 0.97
C GLY A 663 -19.01 25.19 -0.53
N ILE A 664 -19.23 26.29 -1.27
CA ILE A 664 -19.44 26.28 -2.73
C ILE A 664 -18.38 27.08 -3.48
N PHE A 665 -18.05 26.67 -4.70
CA PHE A 665 -17.12 27.40 -5.55
C PHE A 665 -17.79 28.67 -6.10
N VAL A 666 -17.19 29.83 -5.87
CA VAL A 666 -17.75 31.14 -6.29
C VAL A 666 -16.91 31.86 -7.34
N LEU A 667 -15.70 31.35 -7.64
CA LEU A 667 -14.84 31.88 -8.68
C LEU A 667 -15.48 31.70 -10.07
N PRO A 668 -15.62 32.75 -10.89
CA PRO A 668 -16.16 32.61 -12.25
C PRO A 668 -15.38 31.58 -13.08
N GLY A 669 -16.09 30.67 -13.75
CA GLY A 669 -15.50 29.56 -14.51
C GLY A 669 -15.41 28.23 -13.75
N THR A 670 -15.81 28.20 -12.47
CA THR A 670 -15.83 27.00 -11.62
C THR A 670 -17.23 26.41 -11.41
N GLU A 671 -18.24 26.93 -12.10
CA GLU A 671 -19.65 26.63 -11.84
C GLU A 671 -19.98 25.14 -12.00
N ILE A 672 -19.27 24.44 -12.90
CA ILE A 672 -19.44 23.00 -13.14
C ILE A 672 -19.14 22.16 -11.89
N LEU A 673 -18.24 22.61 -11.02
CA LEU A 673 -17.93 21.92 -9.76
C LEU A 673 -19.11 21.97 -8.79
N ASN A 674 -20.04 22.91 -8.94
CA ASN A 674 -21.22 22.99 -8.07
C ASN A 674 -22.40 22.15 -8.57
N GLU A 675 -22.37 21.60 -9.79
CA GLU A 675 -23.49 20.82 -10.32
C GLU A 675 -23.83 19.58 -9.49
N PRO A 676 -22.84 18.79 -8.98
CA PRO A 676 -23.14 17.69 -8.05
C PRO A 676 -23.82 18.17 -6.76
N LEU A 677 -23.36 19.29 -6.19
CA LEU A 677 -23.87 19.85 -4.93
C LEU A 677 -25.31 20.37 -5.03
N LYS A 678 -25.75 20.79 -6.22
CA LYS A 678 -27.15 21.23 -6.44
C LYS A 678 -28.14 20.09 -6.33
N ASN A 679 -27.72 18.88 -6.69
CA ASN A 679 -28.57 17.69 -6.73
C ASN A 679 -28.63 16.94 -5.38
N SER A 680 -27.74 17.25 -4.42
CA SER A 680 -27.74 16.63 -3.09
C SER A 680 -28.79 17.20 -2.13
N ASN A 681 -29.47 18.29 -2.50
CA ASN A 681 -30.55 18.93 -1.72
C ASN A 681 -31.97 18.52 -2.18
N LYS A 682 -32.07 17.44 -2.96
CA LYS A 682 -33.33 16.78 -3.34
C LYS A 682 -33.29 15.35 -2.85
#